data_AF-A0A9N8LNU4-F1
#
_entry.id   AF-A0A9N8LNU4-F1
#
_cell.length_a   1.000
_cell.length_b   1.000
_cell.length_c   1.000
_cell.angle_alpha   90.00
_cell.angle_beta   90.00
_cell.angle_gamma   90.00
#
_symmetry.space_group_name_H-M   'P 1'
#
loop_
_entity.id
_entity.type
_entity.pdbx_description
1 polymer ?
#
loop_
_entity_poly.entity_id
_entity_poly.type
_entity_poly.pdbx_seq_one_letter_code
_entity_poly.pdbx_strand_id
1 'polypeptide(L)'
;MTLVSATPTETKPLKVATFNCGKAGLRRRLADIFLTKDSALANADIIFLQECFITEPITITDDHALSTILGTFYHSSYRAILTSDAGILFLTSAVQPTTAAHGPRWAYAEATIRPLGTGSAAITTIDLWSIHGPVTDLSFWDTEWPRARDLYHKSIDTIIGADWNSTPSPLRDSLTGTTCSCPWHLIAPSLIPLDVEDTYRYIFPEHRQYTRIVLNAAGRITSAKRIDSIWASRRLLPFSKHPRFTPTSSDHHAAAVSFSLNVAFAKEPNTHTHPWTLHPGIMNDLQFCNTILNTCAEIGPPPTNIRDNDRVVTWENYILRLRDVARTESTRVGKRLLSLRESVTTLEQEIKALFLPDPSEALKLPSLMSRLHKARQQVHTSSAIRTTNQKTLNVFRPSSWITTSLTKTGGSHTISRLRDNQGRTTTDPDSMRRIAYAFFADLYSIPPKHPSQDWCQARLLQASHTRFSLADINLLDAPFTKEELTSAVRASNPYSSPGPTGLGYSFLTLTLKTTGPHLLSLAEGMRHGQPLNVLLQTTLLHKKGDKADLANYRPISVSDTTIRTITRMAAQRLQTATGHALPWNQAAFMPGRRTSLISGTLQGIIDHFGQDRPHSILSQPQDLSNQTQPEQPTSFFLLLLDQQKAYDRVGHPWLWATLTTAGCPPSFLR
;
A
#
# COMPACT_ATOMS: atom_id res chain seq x y z
N MET A 1 -21.26 37.79 -20.52
CA MET A 1 -20.79 36.58 -21.22
C MET A 1 -21.40 35.39 -20.50
N THR A 2 -22.38 34.75 -21.11
CA THR A 2 -23.20 33.68 -20.54
C THR A 2 -22.32 32.47 -20.26
N LEU A 3 -22.13 32.12 -18.99
CA LEU A 3 -21.49 30.87 -18.59
C LEU A 3 -22.46 29.72 -18.86
N VAL A 4 -22.21 29.00 -19.94
CA VAL A 4 -22.85 27.70 -20.21
C VAL A 4 -22.44 26.75 -19.08
N SER A 5 -23.42 26.12 -18.43
CA SER A 5 -23.18 25.04 -17.48
C SER A 5 -22.49 23.90 -18.20
N ALA A 6 -21.23 23.63 -17.88
CA ALA A 6 -20.60 22.36 -18.24
C ALA A 6 -21.38 21.25 -17.52
N THR A 7 -22.14 20.48 -18.30
CA THR A 7 -22.66 19.17 -17.90
C THR A 7 -21.53 18.29 -17.38
N PRO A 8 -21.79 17.34 -16.48
CA PRO A 8 -20.77 16.40 -16.01
C PRO A 8 -20.31 15.58 -17.22
N THR A 9 -19.16 15.95 -17.81
CA THR A 9 -18.57 15.19 -18.90
C THR A 9 -18.25 13.81 -18.37
N GLU A 10 -18.98 12.80 -18.84
CA GLU A 10 -18.69 11.39 -18.60
C GLU A 10 -17.20 11.13 -18.91
N THR A 11 -16.48 10.78 -17.85
CA THR A 11 -15.10 10.31 -17.89
C THR A 11 -15.00 9.03 -18.74
N LYS A 12 -14.25 9.06 -19.85
CA LYS A 12 -14.25 7.99 -20.87
C LYS A 12 -13.52 6.73 -20.35
N PRO A 13 -14.17 5.55 -20.30
CA PRO A 13 -13.53 4.28 -19.89
C PRO A 13 -12.49 3.82 -20.94
N LEU A 14 -11.48 3.07 -20.49
CA LEU A 14 -10.53 2.40 -21.39
C LEU A 14 -11.24 1.23 -22.07
N LYS A 15 -11.35 1.26 -23.39
CA LYS A 15 -11.99 0.21 -24.17
C LYS A 15 -10.95 -0.73 -24.74
N VAL A 16 -11.05 -2.00 -24.40
CA VAL A 16 -10.08 -3.03 -24.83
C VAL A 16 -10.80 -4.11 -25.60
N ALA A 17 -10.22 -4.55 -26.70
CA ALA A 17 -10.75 -5.64 -27.52
C ALA A 17 -9.68 -6.69 -27.81
N THR A 18 -10.10 -7.93 -28.08
CA THR A 18 -9.27 -8.99 -28.65
C THR A 18 -9.95 -9.55 -29.89
N PHE A 19 -9.16 -9.85 -30.92
CA PHE A 19 -9.66 -10.28 -32.22
C PHE A 19 -8.66 -11.14 -33.00
N ASN A 20 -9.05 -12.37 -33.29
CA ASN A 20 -8.35 -13.23 -34.22
C ASN A 20 -8.76 -12.89 -35.67
N CYS A 21 -7.80 -12.43 -36.47
CA CYS A 21 -8.00 -12.01 -37.86
C CYS A 21 -8.33 -13.18 -38.81
N GLY A 22 -8.06 -14.41 -38.37
CA GLY A 22 -8.17 -15.63 -39.14
C GLY A 22 -7.18 -15.67 -40.31
N LYS A 23 -7.29 -16.73 -41.12
CA LYS A 23 -6.40 -17.04 -42.26
C LYS A 23 -6.19 -15.93 -43.29
N ALA A 24 -7.05 -14.91 -43.32
CA ALA A 24 -6.95 -13.79 -44.25
C ALA A 24 -6.00 -12.67 -43.76
N GLY A 25 -5.64 -12.68 -42.47
CA GLY A 25 -4.73 -11.72 -41.86
C GLY A 25 -5.29 -10.31 -41.67
N LEU A 26 -4.52 -9.49 -40.96
CA LEU A 26 -4.93 -8.16 -40.50
C LEU A 26 -5.34 -7.24 -41.66
N ARG A 27 -4.60 -7.25 -42.77
CA ARG A 27 -4.87 -6.38 -43.94
C ARG A 27 -6.28 -6.56 -44.50
N ARG A 28 -6.83 -7.78 -44.45
CA ARG A 28 -8.19 -8.08 -44.92
C ARG A 28 -9.27 -7.78 -43.87
N ARG A 29 -8.88 -7.47 -42.63
CA ARG A 29 -9.79 -7.22 -41.50
C ARG A 29 -9.82 -5.77 -41.03
N LEU A 30 -9.11 -4.86 -41.69
CA LEU A 30 -9.12 -3.43 -41.34
C LEU A 30 -10.54 -2.85 -41.37
N ALA A 31 -11.41 -3.31 -42.28
CA ALA A 31 -12.80 -2.87 -42.33
C ALA A 31 -13.60 -3.26 -41.07
N ASP A 32 -13.36 -4.46 -40.51
CA ASP A 32 -14.00 -4.91 -39.26
C ASP A 32 -13.53 -4.04 -38.07
N ILE A 33 -12.30 -3.54 -38.13
CA ILE A 33 -11.72 -2.68 -37.09
C ILE A 33 -12.25 -1.25 -37.22
N PHE A 34 -12.25 -0.65 -38.41
CA PHE A 34 -12.40 0.81 -38.54
C PHE A 34 -13.73 1.30 -39.14
N LEU A 35 -14.47 0.49 -39.91
CA LEU A 35 -15.62 0.97 -40.69
C LEU A 35 -17.00 0.62 -40.08
N THR A 36 -17.03 -0.29 -39.12
CA THR A 36 -18.27 -0.79 -38.51
C THR A 36 -18.82 0.20 -37.47
N LYS A 37 -20.03 0.72 -37.69
CA LYS A 37 -20.66 1.73 -36.82
C LYS A 37 -21.05 1.23 -35.41
N ASP A 38 -21.20 -0.07 -35.21
CA ASP A 38 -21.67 -0.68 -33.96
C ASP A 38 -20.78 -1.84 -33.48
N SER A 39 -19.46 -1.78 -33.73
CA SER A 39 -18.54 -2.85 -33.30
C SER A 39 -17.78 -2.53 -32.02
N ALA A 40 -17.47 -3.61 -31.29
CA ALA A 40 -16.51 -3.65 -30.21
C ALA A 40 -15.10 -3.12 -30.60
N LEU A 41 -14.74 -3.17 -31.88
CA LEU A 41 -13.40 -2.83 -32.39
C LEU A 41 -13.26 -1.36 -32.77
N ALA A 42 -14.26 -0.76 -33.42
CA ALA A 42 -14.19 0.61 -33.95
C ALA A 42 -14.04 1.69 -32.87
N ASN A 43 -14.44 1.36 -31.64
CA ASN A 43 -14.33 2.25 -30.49
C ASN A 43 -13.26 1.82 -29.49
N ALA A 44 -12.45 0.80 -29.81
CA ALA A 44 -11.42 0.31 -28.92
C ALA A 44 -10.24 1.29 -28.83
N ASP A 45 -9.71 1.43 -27.63
CA ASP A 45 -8.47 2.18 -27.38
C ASP A 45 -7.24 1.25 -27.56
N ILE A 46 -7.40 -0.05 -27.26
CA ILE A 46 -6.39 -1.09 -27.45
C ILE A 46 -7.05 -2.31 -28.11
N ILE A 47 -6.40 -2.89 -29.13
CA ILE A 47 -6.83 -4.15 -29.75
C ILE A 47 -5.69 -5.17 -29.69
N PHE A 48 -5.93 -6.29 -29.04
CA PHE A 48 -5.08 -7.48 -29.09
C PHE A 48 -5.45 -8.30 -30.33
N LEU A 49 -4.46 -8.56 -31.18
CA LEU A 49 -4.66 -9.22 -32.47
C LEU A 49 -3.97 -10.57 -32.50
N GLN A 50 -4.62 -11.55 -33.12
CA GLN A 50 -4.09 -12.88 -33.41
C GLN A 50 -4.22 -13.19 -34.92
N GLU A 51 -3.38 -14.10 -35.45
CA GLU A 51 -3.23 -14.44 -36.87
C GLU A 51 -3.06 -13.21 -37.79
N CYS A 52 -2.13 -12.31 -37.45
CA CYS A 52 -1.99 -11.04 -38.15
C CYS A 52 -1.42 -11.17 -39.59
N PHE A 53 -0.59 -12.19 -39.85
CA PHE A 53 0.16 -12.45 -41.09
C PHE A 53 1.01 -11.26 -41.57
N ILE A 54 1.66 -10.55 -40.64
CA ILE A 54 2.67 -9.55 -40.98
C ILE A 54 4.01 -10.26 -41.21
N THR A 55 4.58 -10.09 -42.41
CA THR A 55 5.83 -10.75 -42.83
C THR A 55 7.04 -10.27 -42.04
N GLU A 56 7.17 -8.95 -41.88
CA GLU A 56 8.25 -8.31 -41.12
C GLU A 56 7.67 -7.66 -39.87
N PRO A 57 8.13 -8.04 -38.66
CA PRO A 57 7.58 -7.50 -37.43
C PRO A 57 7.62 -5.97 -37.36
N ILE A 58 6.49 -5.37 -37.02
CA ILE A 58 6.36 -3.93 -36.81
C ILE A 58 6.53 -3.66 -35.33
N THR A 59 7.41 -2.72 -35.00
CA THR A 59 7.68 -2.29 -33.62
C THR A 59 6.97 -0.96 -33.31
N ILE A 60 6.90 -0.60 -32.02
CA ILE A 60 6.23 0.63 -31.58
C ILE A 60 6.84 1.92 -32.14
N THR A 61 8.04 1.88 -32.73
CA THR A 61 8.70 3.04 -33.33
C THR A 61 8.62 3.09 -34.86
N ASP A 62 8.08 2.06 -35.50
CA ASP A 62 8.04 1.94 -36.97
C ASP A 62 6.73 2.49 -37.56
N ASP A 63 6.61 3.83 -37.53
CA ASP A 63 5.45 4.54 -38.06
C ASP A 63 5.26 4.32 -39.58
N HIS A 64 6.35 4.10 -40.32
CA HIS A 64 6.30 3.92 -41.77
C HIS A 64 5.66 2.57 -42.15
N ALA A 65 6.15 1.47 -41.56
CA ALA A 65 5.55 0.16 -41.78
C ALA A 65 4.09 0.12 -41.31
N LEU A 66 3.78 0.74 -40.16
CA LEU A 66 2.41 0.81 -39.65
C LEU A 66 1.48 1.58 -40.60
N SER A 67 1.93 2.73 -41.13
CA SER A 67 1.17 3.50 -42.12
C SER A 67 0.91 2.72 -43.41
N THR A 68 1.86 1.88 -43.83
CA THR A 68 1.73 1.03 -45.01
C THR A 68 0.70 -0.08 -44.81
N ILE A 69 0.63 -0.66 -43.61
CA ILE A 69 -0.38 -1.68 -43.27
C ILE A 69 -1.77 -1.06 -43.14
N LEU A 70 -1.91 0.04 -42.40
CA LEU A 70 -3.20 0.64 -42.10
C LEU A 70 -3.75 1.50 -43.25
N GLY A 71 -2.89 1.97 -44.17
CA GLY A 71 -3.27 2.79 -45.31
C GLY A 71 -4.05 4.03 -44.89
N THR A 72 -5.24 4.22 -45.45
CA THR A 72 -6.13 5.36 -45.15
C THR A 72 -6.66 5.39 -43.72
N PHE A 73 -6.56 4.28 -42.97
CA PHE A 73 -6.96 4.21 -41.57
C PHE A 73 -5.85 4.64 -40.61
N TYR A 74 -4.64 4.88 -41.10
CA TYR A 74 -3.53 5.29 -40.26
C TYR A 74 -3.78 6.67 -39.63
N HIS A 75 -3.46 6.79 -38.35
CA HIS A 75 -3.35 8.07 -37.67
C HIS A 75 -1.98 8.16 -36.99
N SER A 76 -1.37 9.35 -36.96
CA SER A 76 -0.02 9.57 -36.43
C SER A 76 0.13 9.25 -34.94
N SER A 77 -0.99 9.20 -34.20
CA SER A 77 -1.01 8.79 -32.80
C SER A 77 -1.08 7.27 -32.60
N TYR A 78 -1.25 6.49 -33.66
CA TYR A 78 -1.35 5.04 -33.54
C TYR A 78 0.02 4.42 -33.36
N ARG A 79 0.09 3.42 -32.50
CA ARG A 79 1.30 2.62 -32.26
C ARG A 79 0.92 1.17 -32.38
N ALA A 80 1.86 0.32 -32.75
CA ALA A 80 1.58 -1.10 -32.85
C ALA A 80 2.80 -1.96 -32.58
N ILE A 81 2.54 -3.18 -32.15
CA ILE A 81 3.47 -4.31 -32.22
C ILE A 81 2.74 -5.33 -33.07
N LEU A 82 3.23 -5.65 -34.26
CA LEU A 82 2.56 -6.60 -35.13
C LEU A 82 3.56 -7.62 -35.62
N THR A 83 3.27 -8.90 -35.41
CA THR A 83 4.07 -10.01 -35.93
C THR A 83 3.26 -10.83 -36.93
N SER A 84 3.79 -11.96 -37.38
CA SER A 84 2.99 -12.89 -38.18
C SER A 84 1.80 -13.45 -37.41
N ASP A 85 1.86 -13.57 -36.09
CA ASP A 85 0.84 -14.31 -35.34
C ASP A 85 0.17 -13.49 -34.24
N ALA A 86 0.90 -12.72 -33.46
CA ALA A 86 0.35 -11.89 -32.39
C ALA A 86 0.67 -10.41 -32.57
N GLY A 87 -0.23 -9.55 -32.12
CA GLY A 87 0.00 -8.12 -32.12
C GLY A 87 -0.85 -7.32 -31.13
N ILE A 88 -0.44 -6.09 -30.90
CA ILE A 88 -1.16 -5.10 -30.09
C ILE A 88 -1.24 -3.82 -30.90
N LEU A 89 -2.46 -3.30 -31.11
CA LEU A 89 -2.72 -2.04 -31.79
C LEU A 89 -3.23 -1.01 -30.77
N PHE A 90 -2.53 0.12 -30.67
CA PHE A 90 -2.86 1.24 -29.80
C PHE A 90 -3.53 2.34 -30.63
N LEU A 91 -4.81 2.58 -30.40
CA LEU A 91 -5.66 3.46 -31.20
C LEU A 91 -5.94 4.81 -30.53
N THR A 92 -5.28 5.10 -29.42
CA THR A 92 -5.44 6.35 -28.68
C THR A 92 -4.10 6.85 -28.15
N SER A 93 -3.92 8.16 -28.11
CA SER A 93 -2.76 8.78 -27.46
C SER A 93 -2.82 8.69 -25.92
N ALA A 94 -3.95 8.25 -25.36
CA ALA A 94 -4.08 8.03 -23.92
C ALA A 94 -3.34 6.80 -23.41
N VAL A 95 -3.00 5.85 -24.29
CA VAL A 95 -2.23 4.66 -23.96
C VAL A 95 -0.88 4.76 -24.65
N GLN A 96 0.19 4.91 -23.87
CA GLN A 96 1.54 5.12 -24.38
C GLN A 96 2.41 3.90 -24.05
N PRO A 97 2.72 3.04 -25.03
CA PRO A 97 3.64 1.93 -24.80
C PRO A 97 5.04 2.46 -24.48
N THR A 98 5.64 1.97 -23.41
CA THR A 98 6.99 2.35 -22.94
C THR A 98 8.03 1.31 -23.32
N THR A 99 7.68 0.04 -23.20
CA THR A 99 8.52 -1.10 -23.57
C THR A 99 7.71 -2.06 -24.40
N ALA A 100 8.31 -2.68 -25.40
CA ALA A 100 7.65 -3.66 -26.25
C ALA A 100 8.57 -4.86 -26.51
N ALA A 101 7.97 -6.04 -26.58
CA ALA A 101 8.63 -7.25 -27.01
C ALA A 101 7.64 -8.14 -27.75
N HIS A 102 8.14 -9.09 -28.51
CA HIS A 102 7.29 -10.07 -29.17
C HIS A 102 8.00 -11.42 -29.27
N GLY A 103 7.20 -12.46 -29.41
CA GLY A 103 7.63 -13.80 -29.77
C GLY A 103 6.85 -14.32 -30.96
N PRO A 104 7.01 -15.60 -31.31
CA PRO A 104 6.29 -16.24 -32.41
C PRO A 104 4.77 -16.27 -32.21
N ARG A 105 4.26 -16.33 -30.98
CA ARG A 105 2.82 -16.47 -30.67
C ARG A 105 2.28 -15.48 -29.62
N TRP A 106 3.08 -14.50 -29.23
CA TRP A 106 2.68 -13.48 -28.27
C TRP A 106 3.31 -12.13 -28.60
N ALA A 107 2.63 -11.07 -28.19
CA ALA A 107 3.14 -9.71 -28.20
C ALA A 107 2.95 -9.11 -26.81
N TYR A 108 3.94 -8.36 -26.36
CA TYR A 108 3.96 -7.73 -25.04
C TYR A 108 4.21 -6.24 -25.17
N ALA A 109 3.47 -5.45 -24.41
CA ALA A 109 3.83 -4.06 -24.14
C ALA A 109 3.68 -3.73 -22.66
N GLU A 110 4.70 -3.10 -22.09
CA GLU A 110 4.47 -2.24 -20.93
C GLU A 110 3.88 -0.93 -21.46
N ALA A 111 2.75 -0.49 -20.92
CA ALA A 111 2.13 0.77 -21.33
C ALA A 111 1.76 1.64 -20.14
N THR A 112 1.73 2.95 -20.39
CA THR A 112 1.20 3.94 -19.45
C THR A 112 -0.16 4.42 -19.91
N ILE A 113 -1.16 4.37 -19.04
CA ILE A 113 -2.52 4.82 -19.33
C ILE A 113 -2.74 6.18 -18.66
N ARG A 114 -3.03 7.21 -19.46
CA ARG A 114 -3.48 8.53 -18.97
C ARG A 114 -5.01 8.51 -18.80
N PRO A 115 -5.59 9.14 -17.76
CA PRO A 115 -7.04 9.24 -17.66
C PRO A 115 -7.55 10.12 -18.79
N LEU A 116 -8.54 9.64 -19.53
CA LEU A 116 -9.23 10.41 -20.57
C LEU A 116 -10.21 11.38 -19.89
N GLY A 117 -9.68 12.51 -19.39
CA GLY A 117 -10.45 13.57 -18.74
C GLY A 117 -9.76 14.16 -17.52
N THR A 118 -9.48 15.47 -17.56
CA THR A 118 -8.95 16.32 -16.48
C THR A 118 -7.71 15.84 -15.73
N GLY A 119 -6.53 16.31 -16.16
CA GLY A 119 -5.48 16.90 -15.32
C GLY A 119 -4.93 16.15 -14.10
N SER A 120 -5.26 14.88 -13.84
CA SER A 120 -4.72 14.07 -12.75
C SER A 120 -3.77 13.00 -13.28
N ALA A 121 -2.59 12.87 -12.66
CA ALA A 121 -1.56 11.95 -13.10
C ALA A 121 -2.04 10.50 -12.90
N ALA A 122 -2.33 9.79 -13.99
CA ALA A 122 -2.15 8.34 -14.00
C ALA A 122 -0.85 8.07 -14.75
N ILE A 123 0.14 7.60 -14.00
CA ILE A 123 1.11 6.66 -14.54
C ILE A 123 0.80 5.36 -13.82
N THR A 124 -0.24 4.69 -14.31
CA THR A 124 -0.37 3.24 -14.16
C THR A 124 0.50 2.64 -15.24
N THR A 125 1.57 1.95 -14.87
CA THR A 125 2.13 0.98 -15.81
C THR A 125 1.24 -0.24 -15.82
N ILE A 126 0.94 -0.76 -17.00
CA ILE A 126 0.16 -1.96 -17.18
C ILE A 126 0.91 -2.87 -18.14
N ASP A 127 0.91 -4.16 -17.82
CA ASP A 127 1.39 -5.19 -18.72
C ASP A 127 0.26 -5.59 -19.66
N LEU A 128 0.49 -5.47 -20.95
CA LEU A 128 -0.46 -5.80 -22.00
C LEU A 128 0.07 -6.97 -22.81
N TRP A 129 -0.71 -8.03 -22.90
CA TRP A 129 -0.33 -9.23 -23.63
C TRP A 129 -1.38 -9.57 -24.70
N SER A 130 -0.92 -9.79 -25.93
CA SER A 130 -1.68 -10.54 -26.92
C SER A 130 -1.11 -11.95 -27.01
N ILE A 131 -1.95 -12.99 -26.92
CA ILE A 131 -1.49 -14.39 -26.99
C ILE A 131 -2.33 -15.15 -28.02
N HIS A 132 -1.67 -15.93 -28.87
CA HIS A 132 -2.31 -16.91 -29.75
C HIS A 132 -1.89 -18.33 -29.35
N GLY A 133 -2.74 -19.01 -28.58
CA GLY A 133 -2.49 -20.35 -28.08
C GLY A 133 -2.29 -21.37 -29.23
N PRO A 134 -1.27 -22.24 -29.16
CA PRO A 134 -1.03 -23.24 -30.20
C PRO A 134 -2.05 -24.38 -30.17
N VAL A 135 -2.39 -24.86 -31.36
CA VAL A 135 -3.24 -26.04 -31.55
C VAL A 135 -2.40 -27.33 -31.57
N THR A 136 -1.14 -27.26 -32.00
CA THR A 136 -0.27 -28.42 -32.24
C THR A 136 0.96 -28.45 -31.34
N ASP A 137 1.74 -27.38 -31.27
CA ASP A 137 2.94 -27.30 -30.42
C ASP A 137 2.59 -26.85 -29.01
N LEU A 138 2.16 -27.81 -28.18
CA LEU A 138 1.75 -27.52 -26.80
C LEU A 138 2.93 -27.20 -25.86
N SER A 139 4.18 -27.45 -26.29
CA SER A 139 5.38 -27.16 -25.48
C SER A 139 5.55 -25.67 -25.18
N PHE A 140 4.90 -24.82 -25.97
CA PHE A 140 4.77 -23.38 -25.77
C PHE A 140 4.40 -23.01 -24.33
N TRP A 141 3.43 -23.72 -23.73
CA TRP A 141 2.91 -23.39 -22.40
C TRP A 141 3.88 -23.73 -21.26
N ASP A 142 4.81 -24.65 -21.49
CA ASP A 142 5.80 -25.11 -20.49
C ASP A 142 7.17 -24.44 -20.66
N THR A 143 7.47 -23.90 -21.84
CA THR A 143 8.81 -23.39 -22.17
C THR A 143 8.78 -21.92 -22.55
N GLU A 144 8.17 -21.58 -23.67
CA GLU A 144 8.26 -20.25 -24.26
C GLU A 144 7.45 -19.22 -23.47
N TRP A 145 6.19 -19.52 -23.15
CA TRP A 145 5.30 -18.61 -22.43
C TRP A 145 5.81 -18.29 -21.03
N PRO A 146 6.17 -19.27 -20.16
CA PRO A 146 6.73 -18.96 -18.84
C PRO A 146 8.01 -18.13 -18.93
N ARG A 147 8.90 -18.42 -19.89
CA ARG A 147 10.13 -17.64 -20.09
C ARG A 147 9.84 -16.19 -20.48
N ALA A 148 8.89 -15.97 -21.39
CA ALA A 148 8.48 -14.62 -21.79
C ALA A 148 7.82 -13.88 -20.62
N ARG A 149 6.86 -14.53 -19.93
CA ARG A 149 6.18 -14.01 -18.76
C ARG A 149 7.20 -13.56 -17.70
N ASP A 150 8.11 -14.42 -17.29
CA ASP A 150 9.07 -14.14 -16.21
C ASP A 150 10.10 -13.07 -16.59
N LEU A 151 10.38 -12.90 -17.89
CA LEU A 151 11.29 -11.87 -18.37
C LEU A 151 10.65 -10.47 -18.43
N TYR A 152 9.38 -10.41 -18.83
CA TYR A 152 8.72 -9.14 -19.17
C TYR A 152 7.68 -8.68 -18.17
N HIS A 153 7.01 -9.58 -17.46
CA HIS A 153 6.01 -9.21 -16.47
C HIS A 153 6.65 -8.45 -15.31
N LYS A 154 6.27 -7.18 -15.16
CA LYS A 154 6.84 -6.25 -14.18
C LYS A 154 5.77 -5.43 -13.47
N SER A 155 4.56 -5.36 -14.02
CA SER A 155 3.47 -4.59 -13.44
C SER A 155 2.49 -5.47 -12.66
N ILE A 156 2.00 -4.93 -11.55
CA ILE A 156 0.91 -5.51 -10.76
C ILE A 156 -0.44 -5.51 -11.51
N ASP A 157 -0.58 -4.67 -12.53
CA ASP A 157 -1.75 -4.65 -13.42
C ASP A 157 -1.41 -5.33 -14.73
N THR A 158 -2.24 -6.29 -15.12
CA THR A 158 -2.07 -7.02 -16.38
C THR A 158 -3.41 -7.13 -17.08
N ILE A 159 -3.43 -6.91 -18.40
CA ILE A 159 -4.55 -7.29 -19.28
C ILE A 159 -4.01 -8.18 -20.39
N ILE A 160 -4.68 -9.31 -20.60
CA ILE A 160 -4.36 -10.27 -21.65
C ILE A 160 -5.56 -10.38 -22.57
N GLY A 161 -5.39 -10.08 -23.86
CA GLY A 161 -6.33 -10.49 -24.90
C GLY A 161 -5.77 -11.72 -25.61
N ALA A 162 -6.57 -12.76 -25.74
CA ALA A 162 -6.08 -13.98 -26.34
C ALA A 162 -7.14 -14.73 -27.14
N ASP A 163 -6.67 -15.43 -28.16
CA ASP A 163 -7.27 -16.67 -28.63
C ASP A 163 -6.51 -17.82 -27.97
N TRP A 164 -7.13 -18.46 -26.99
CA TRP A 164 -6.49 -19.54 -26.24
C TRP A 164 -6.43 -20.86 -27.03
N ASN A 165 -7.21 -21.00 -28.12
CA ASN A 165 -7.53 -22.29 -28.73
C ASN A 165 -8.00 -23.36 -27.72
N SER A 166 -8.53 -22.91 -26.58
CA SER A 166 -8.86 -23.71 -25.40
C SER A 166 -10.05 -23.09 -24.67
N THR A 167 -10.77 -23.90 -23.89
CA THR A 167 -11.94 -23.48 -23.13
C THR A 167 -11.74 -23.72 -21.63
N PRO A 168 -11.82 -22.67 -20.78
CA PRO A 168 -11.70 -22.81 -19.32
C PRO A 168 -12.72 -23.76 -18.71
N SER A 169 -13.97 -23.68 -19.18
CA SER A 169 -15.04 -24.57 -18.76
C SER A 169 -15.80 -25.11 -19.97
N PRO A 170 -15.51 -26.32 -20.45
CA PRO A 170 -16.22 -26.90 -21.61
C PRO A 170 -17.74 -26.86 -21.47
N LEU A 171 -18.28 -27.07 -20.27
CA LEU A 171 -19.73 -27.02 -20.01
C LEU A 171 -20.34 -25.63 -20.26
N ARG A 172 -19.59 -24.55 -19.99
CA ARG A 172 -20.07 -23.17 -20.10
C ARG A 172 -19.62 -22.49 -21.39
N ASP A 173 -18.47 -22.90 -21.93
CA ASP A 173 -17.77 -22.27 -23.03
C ASP A 173 -17.86 -23.06 -24.35
N SER A 174 -18.48 -24.24 -24.36
CA SER A 174 -18.75 -25.02 -25.57
C SER A 174 -20.24 -25.32 -25.68
N LEU A 175 -20.83 -25.16 -26.87
CA LEU A 175 -22.23 -25.45 -27.13
C LEU A 175 -22.61 -26.90 -26.79
N THR A 176 -21.68 -27.83 -27.00
CA THR A 176 -21.87 -29.27 -26.78
C THR A 176 -21.13 -29.81 -25.57
N GLY A 177 -20.53 -28.96 -24.74
CA GLY A 177 -19.75 -29.41 -23.57
C GLY A 177 -18.39 -30.04 -23.92
N THR A 178 -17.97 -29.95 -25.18
CA THR A 178 -16.74 -30.59 -25.69
C THR A 178 -15.49 -29.77 -25.41
N THR A 179 -14.40 -30.45 -25.06
CA THR A 179 -13.06 -29.86 -24.89
C THR A 179 -12.46 -29.40 -26.21
N CYS A 180 -11.49 -28.49 -26.16
CA CYS A 180 -10.65 -28.12 -27.30
C CYS A 180 -9.43 -29.05 -27.42
N SER A 181 -8.74 -28.98 -28.56
CA SER A 181 -7.52 -29.74 -28.81
C SER A 181 -6.38 -29.36 -27.85
N CYS A 182 -6.27 -28.08 -27.49
CA CYS A 182 -5.40 -27.62 -26.40
C CYS A 182 -6.15 -27.74 -25.06
N PRO A 183 -5.70 -28.57 -24.10
CA PRO A 183 -6.34 -28.67 -22.79
C PRO A 183 -6.12 -27.41 -21.94
N TRP A 184 -7.15 -26.96 -21.23
CA TRP A 184 -7.06 -25.77 -20.37
C TRP A 184 -6.09 -25.96 -19.18
N HIS A 185 -5.91 -27.19 -18.70
CA HIS A 185 -5.02 -27.48 -17.56
C HIS A 185 -3.53 -27.20 -17.83
N LEU A 186 -3.12 -27.07 -19.08
CA LEU A 186 -1.76 -26.63 -19.45
C LEU A 186 -1.62 -25.10 -19.34
N ILE A 187 -2.71 -24.38 -19.60
CA ILE A 187 -2.74 -22.92 -19.62
C ILE A 187 -2.91 -22.38 -18.20
N ALA A 188 -3.89 -22.91 -17.45
CA ALA A 188 -4.30 -22.36 -16.16
C ALA A 188 -3.15 -22.16 -15.15
N PRO A 189 -2.22 -23.13 -14.94
CA PRO A 189 -1.12 -22.94 -14.01
C PRO A 189 -0.17 -21.81 -14.40
N SER A 190 0.03 -21.60 -15.71
CA SER A 190 0.93 -20.56 -16.23
C SER A 190 0.40 -19.13 -16.01
N LEU A 191 -0.91 -18.99 -15.79
CA LEU A 191 -1.57 -17.70 -15.51
C LEU A 191 -1.59 -17.34 -14.02
N ILE A 192 -1.38 -18.32 -13.12
CA ILE A 192 -1.41 -18.10 -11.66
C ILE A 192 -0.47 -16.96 -11.22
N PRO A 193 0.79 -16.88 -11.69
CA PRO A 193 1.71 -15.82 -11.25
C PRO A 193 1.29 -14.41 -11.67
N LEU A 194 0.44 -14.28 -12.69
CA LEU A 194 -0.07 -12.99 -13.17
C LEU A 194 -1.30 -12.52 -12.39
N ASP A 195 -1.87 -13.38 -11.54
CA ASP A 195 -3.08 -13.12 -10.76
C ASP A 195 -4.26 -12.60 -11.60
N VAL A 196 -4.42 -13.16 -12.81
CA VAL A 196 -5.44 -12.76 -13.78
C VAL A 196 -6.67 -13.69 -13.76
N GLU A 197 -7.84 -13.11 -14.01
CA GLU A 197 -9.07 -13.87 -14.24
C GLU A 197 -9.81 -13.39 -15.50
N ASP A 198 -10.66 -14.25 -16.05
CA ASP A 198 -11.49 -13.97 -17.20
C ASP A 198 -12.55 -12.90 -16.88
N THR A 199 -12.45 -11.73 -17.53
CA THR A 199 -13.34 -10.59 -17.28
C THR A 199 -14.80 -10.89 -17.62
N TYR A 200 -15.07 -11.67 -18.68
CA TYR A 200 -16.44 -12.01 -19.04
C TYR A 200 -17.04 -12.97 -18.02
N ARG A 201 -16.28 -13.99 -17.63
CA ARG A 201 -16.73 -14.99 -16.66
C ARG A 201 -16.88 -14.39 -15.27
N TYR A 202 -16.05 -13.42 -14.90
CA TYR A 202 -16.20 -12.63 -13.67
C TYR A 202 -17.55 -11.90 -13.62
N ILE A 203 -17.96 -11.24 -14.71
CA ILE A 203 -19.23 -10.50 -14.77
C ILE A 203 -20.43 -11.45 -14.96
N PHE A 204 -20.26 -12.52 -15.75
CA PHE A 204 -21.31 -13.48 -16.08
C PHE A 204 -20.88 -14.94 -15.80
N PRO A 205 -20.86 -15.38 -14.53
CA PRO A 205 -20.31 -16.66 -14.13
C PRO A 205 -20.93 -17.88 -14.82
N GLU A 206 -22.24 -17.84 -15.08
CA GLU A 206 -23.01 -18.96 -15.62
C GLU A 206 -23.44 -18.78 -17.08
N HIS A 207 -23.22 -17.62 -17.68
CA HIS A 207 -23.70 -17.38 -19.04
C HIS A 207 -22.90 -18.17 -20.07
N ARG A 208 -23.59 -18.60 -21.13
CA ARG A 208 -22.98 -19.25 -22.28
C ARG A 208 -22.93 -18.26 -23.42
N GLN A 209 -21.73 -18.06 -23.95
CA GLN A 209 -21.43 -17.17 -25.05
C GLN A 209 -20.33 -17.82 -25.87
N TYR A 210 -20.29 -17.57 -27.18
CA TYR A 210 -19.32 -18.20 -28.08
C TYR A 210 -18.64 -17.15 -28.95
N THR A 211 -17.36 -17.40 -29.26
CA THR A 211 -16.55 -16.51 -30.09
C THR A 211 -16.23 -17.15 -31.43
N ARG A 212 -15.98 -18.45 -31.48
CA ARG A 212 -15.78 -19.18 -32.73
C ARG A 212 -16.97 -20.07 -33.03
N ILE A 213 -17.60 -19.86 -34.19
CA ILE A 213 -18.79 -20.60 -34.63
C ILE A 213 -18.50 -21.23 -35.99
N VAL A 214 -18.56 -22.56 -36.05
CA VAL A 214 -18.33 -23.33 -37.27
C VAL A 214 -19.66 -23.76 -37.85
N LEU A 215 -19.93 -23.34 -39.10
CA LEU A 215 -21.13 -23.71 -39.84
C LEU A 215 -20.80 -24.81 -40.86
N ASN A 216 -21.76 -25.71 -41.12
CA ASN A 216 -21.66 -26.62 -42.27
C ASN A 216 -22.12 -25.94 -43.57
N ALA A 217 -22.00 -26.64 -44.70
CA ALA A 217 -22.45 -26.15 -46.01
C ALA A 217 -23.95 -25.79 -46.08
N ALA A 218 -24.77 -26.31 -45.17
CA ALA A 218 -26.19 -26.00 -45.06
C ALA A 218 -26.48 -24.82 -44.09
N GLY A 219 -25.45 -24.11 -43.62
CA GLY A 219 -25.58 -22.97 -42.71
C GLY A 219 -25.91 -23.33 -41.25
N ARG A 220 -25.85 -24.60 -40.86
CA ARG A 220 -26.13 -25.05 -39.49
C ARG A 220 -24.87 -25.05 -38.64
N ILE A 221 -24.99 -24.63 -37.38
CA ILE A 221 -23.90 -24.65 -36.39
C ILE A 221 -23.51 -26.10 -36.10
N THR A 222 -22.25 -26.43 -36.36
CA THR A 222 -21.63 -27.73 -36.04
C THR A 222 -20.77 -27.66 -34.79
N SER A 223 -20.18 -26.50 -34.50
CA SER A 223 -19.42 -26.25 -33.29
C SER A 223 -19.53 -24.77 -32.93
N ALA A 224 -19.64 -24.47 -31.63
CA ALA A 224 -19.52 -23.10 -31.14
C ALA A 224 -18.80 -23.12 -29.79
N LYS A 225 -17.69 -22.37 -29.70
CA LYS A 225 -16.83 -22.32 -28.51
C LYS A 225 -16.38 -20.91 -28.19
N ARG A 226 -16.14 -20.61 -26.91
CA ARG A 226 -15.53 -19.38 -26.43
C ARG A 226 -14.06 -19.60 -26.17
N ILE A 227 -13.27 -19.40 -27.20
CA ILE A 227 -11.81 -19.54 -27.14
C ILE A 227 -11.10 -18.18 -27.12
N ASP A 228 -11.82 -17.12 -27.50
CA ASP A 228 -11.33 -15.74 -27.44
C ASP A 228 -11.81 -15.08 -26.15
N SER A 229 -10.91 -14.51 -25.36
CA SER A 229 -11.31 -13.81 -24.12
C SER A 229 -10.29 -12.78 -23.68
N ILE A 230 -10.77 -11.87 -22.83
CA ILE A 230 -9.94 -10.85 -22.18
C ILE A 230 -9.84 -11.19 -20.70
N TRP A 231 -8.61 -11.33 -20.22
CA TRP A 231 -8.27 -11.61 -18.85
C TRP A 231 -7.61 -10.38 -18.23
N ALA A 232 -7.87 -10.14 -16.95
CA ALA A 232 -7.29 -9.01 -16.25
C ALA A 232 -6.90 -9.37 -14.82
N SER A 233 -5.89 -8.69 -14.28
CA SER A 233 -5.46 -8.87 -12.89
C SER A 233 -6.65 -8.66 -11.96
N ARG A 234 -6.71 -9.37 -10.82
CA ARG A 234 -7.84 -9.26 -9.88
C ARG A 234 -8.16 -7.83 -9.47
N ARG A 235 -7.14 -6.98 -9.40
CA ARG A 235 -7.29 -5.55 -9.11
C ARG A 235 -8.11 -4.79 -10.16
N LEU A 236 -8.06 -5.19 -11.42
CA LEU A 236 -8.78 -4.56 -12.53
C LEU A 236 -10.22 -5.07 -12.71
N LEU A 237 -10.52 -6.29 -12.24
CA LEU A 237 -11.82 -6.94 -12.46
C LEU A 237 -13.03 -6.12 -11.98
N PRO A 238 -13.02 -5.47 -10.79
CA PRO A 238 -14.17 -4.67 -10.33
C PRO A 238 -14.50 -3.48 -11.25
N PHE A 239 -13.53 -3.03 -12.04
CA PHE A 239 -13.67 -1.91 -12.97
C PHE A 239 -14.08 -2.35 -14.38
N SER A 240 -14.08 -3.65 -14.65
CA SER A 240 -14.54 -4.21 -15.91
C SER A 240 -16.07 -4.06 -16.02
N LYS A 241 -16.52 -3.53 -17.17
CA LYS A 241 -17.91 -3.23 -17.48
C LYS A 241 -18.19 -3.53 -18.95
N HIS A 242 -19.46 -3.81 -19.23
CA HIS A 242 -20.01 -3.91 -20.58
C HIS A 242 -19.22 -4.85 -21.51
N PRO A 243 -18.97 -6.12 -21.14
CA PRO A 243 -18.32 -7.02 -22.06
C PRO A 243 -19.26 -7.28 -23.26
N ARG A 244 -18.68 -7.32 -24.46
CA ARG A 244 -19.40 -7.47 -25.73
C ARG A 244 -18.70 -8.46 -26.63
N PHE A 245 -19.48 -9.15 -27.44
CA PHE A 245 -18.99 -10.01 -28.50
C PHE A 245 -19.62 -9.56 -29.80
N THR A 246 -18.80 -9.33 -30.82
CA THR A 246 -19.27 -8.80 -32.10
C THR A 246 -18.89 -9.76 -33.23
N PRO A 247 -19.86 -10.21 -34.04
CA PRO A 247 -19.56 -10.93 -35.27
C PRO A 247 -18.67 -10.13 -36.20
N THR A 248 -17.72 -10.80 -36.86
CA THR A 248 -16.77 -10.17 -37.79
C THR A 248 -16.76 -10.93 -39.12
N SER A 249 -15.98 -10.46 -40.10
CA SER A 249 -15.73 -11.22 -41.33
C SER A 249 -14.74 -12.38 -41.16
N SER A 250 -14.17 -12.57 -39.96
CA SER A 250 -13.40 -13.74 -39.54
C SER A 250 -14.31 -14.88 -39.07
N ASP A 251 -13.79 -16.11 -38.93
CA ASP A 251 -14.49 -17.20 -38.25
C ASP A 251 -14.55 -17.01 -36.72
N HIS A 252 -13.94 -15.93 -36.22
CA HIS A 252 -13.97 -15.49 -34.83
C HIS A 252 -14.77 -14.19 -34.65
N HIS A 253 -15.55 -14.13 -33.58
CA HIS A 253 -16.14 -12.91 -33.06
C HIS A 253 -15.08 -12.18 -32.22
N ALA A 254 -15.04 -10.86 -32.35
CA ALA A 254 -14.24 -10.04 -31.46
C ALA A 254 -14.87 -9.99 -30.07
N ALA A 255 -14.05 -10.04 -29.02
CA ALA A 255 -14.49 -9.82 -27.65
C ALA A 255 -13.96 -8.46 -27.16
N ALA A 256 -14.77 -7.70 -26.44
CA ALA A 256 -14.35 -6.44 -25.85
C ALA A 256 -14.89 -6.25 -24.45
N VAL A 257 -14.20 -5.43 -23.67
CA VAL A 257 -14.59 -5.01 -22.33
C VAL A 257 -14.13 -3.57 -22.11
N SER A 258 -14.90 -2.82 -21.32
CA SER A 258 -14.53 -1.47 -20.91
C SER A 258 -14.03 -1.49 -19.47
N PHE A 259 -12.93 -0.81 -19.18
CA PHE A 259 -12.44 -0.61 -17.83
C PHE A 259 -12.67 0.84 -17.41
N SER A 260 -13.45 1.03 -16.35
CA SER A 260 -13.65 2.34 -15.74
C SER A 260 -12.45 2.72 -14.86
N LEU A 261 -11.31 3.01 -15.50
CA LEU A 261 -10.03 3.33 -14.84
C LEU A 261 -9.96 4.76 -14.28
N ASN A 262 -11.11 5.39 -14.01
CA ASN A 262 -11.21 6.75 -13.48
C ASN A 262 -10.73 6.87 -12.03
N VAL A 263 -10.44 5.73 -11.38
CA VAL A 263 -9.72 5.63 -10.13
C VAL A 263 -8.24 5.44 -10.49
N ALA A 264 -7.42 6.47 -10.25
CA ALA A 264 -6.02 6.46 -10.64
C ALA A 264 -5.26 5.29 -9.98
N PHE A 265 -4.85 4.31 -10.78
CA PHE A 265 -3.89 3.30 -10.36
C PHE A 265 -2.48 3.91 -10.41
N ALA A 266 -2.09 4.73 -9.44
CA ALA A 266 -0.68 5.10 -9.41
C ALA A 266 0.15 3.87 -9.03
N LYS A 267 1.18 3.60 -9.86
CA LYS A 267 2.38 2.80 -9.55
C LYS A 267 2.65 2.84 -8.05
N GLU A 268 3.00 1.70 -7.46
CA GLU A 268 3.74 1.74 -6.19
C GLU A 268 4.83 2.81 -6.35
N PRO A 269 4.94 3.80 -5.44
CA PRO A 269 6.01 4.77 -5.55
C PRO A 269 7.31 4.00 -5.66
N ASN A 270 8.19 4.44 -6.57
CA ASN A 270 9.60 4.05 -6.57
C ASN A 270 9.99 3.93 -5.10
N THR A 271 10.33 2.71 -4.70
CA THR A 271 11.05 2.50 -3.46
C THR A 271 12.18 3.53 -3.45
N HIS A 272 12.28 4.29 -2.37
CA HIS A 272 13.43 5.14 -2.00
C HIS A 272 13.38 6.67 -2.14
N THR A 273 12.34 7.35 -2.66
CA THR A 273 12.34 8.84 -2.56
C THR A 273 11.45 9.37 -1.44
N HIS A 274 10.12 9.20 -1.46
CA HIS A 274 9.28 9.51 -0.28
C HIS A 274 7.98 8.69 -0.28
N PRO A 275 7.65 7.93 0.79
CA PRO A 275 6.37 7.24 0.88
C PRO A 275 5.23 8.25 0.91
N TRP A 276 4.15 7.98 0.18
CA TRP A 276 2.97 8.84 0.17
C TRP A 276 2.31 8.85 1.55
N THR A 277 1.94 10.04 2.03
CA THR A 277 1.24 10.22 3.30
C THR A 277 0.06 11.18 3.15
N LEU A 278 -1.09 10.81 3.68
CA LEU A 278 -2.28 11.66 3.70
C LEU A 278 -2.10 12.79 4.72
N HIS A 279 -2.22 14.04 4.26
CA HIS A 279 -2.10 15.20 5.13
C HIS A 279 -3.29 15.27 6.11
N PRO A 280 -3.09 15.32 7.44
CA PRO A 280 -4.19 15.28 8.42
C PRO A 280 -5.23 16.39 8.24
N GLY A 281 -4.80 17.57 7.79
CA GLY A 281 -5.70 18.71 7.55
C GLY A 281 -6.73 18.48 6.43
N ILE A 282 -6.61 17.42 5.63
CA ILE A 282 -7.60 17.10 4.60
C ILE A 282 -8.95 16.66 5.18
N MET A 283 -8.98 16.21 6.44
CA MET A 283 -10.22 15.86 7.14
C MET A 283 -11.20 17.03 7.30
N ASN A 284 -10.73 18.27 7.10
CA ASN A 284 -11.58 19.46 7.13
C ASN A 284 -12.31 19.71 5.80
N ASP A 285 -11.93 19.01 4.72
CA ASP A 285 -12.62 19.12 3.44
C ASP A 285 -13.84 18.20 3.41
N LEU A 286 -15.04 18.79 3.45
CA LEU A 286 -16.30 18.04 3.47
C LEU A 286 -16.48 17.17 2.24
N GLN A 287 -16.01 17.62 1.07
CA GLN A 287 -16.15 16.84 -0.16
C GLN A 287 -15.26 15.59 -0.10
N PHE A 288 -14.01 15.72 0.32
CA PHE A 288 -13.12 14.60 0.59
C PHE A 288 -13.74 13.63 1.58
N CYS A 289 -14.21 14.13 2.74
CA CYS A 289 -14.80 13.29 3.77
C CYS A 289 -16.04 12.53 3.25
N ASN A 290 -16.93 13.21 2.53
CA ASN A 290 -18.10 12.58 1.93
C ASN A 290 -17.72 11.53 0.88
N THR A 291 -16.74 11.80 0.01
CA THR A 291 -16.26 10.82 -0.97
C THR A 291 -15.72 9.57 -0.26
N ILE A 292 -14.90 9.74 0.78
CA ILE A 292 -14.35 8.61 1.55
C ILE A 292 -15.45 7.80 2.24
N LEU A 293 -16.42 8.48 2.88
CA LEU A 293 -17.53 7.82 3.56
C LEU A 293 -18.45 7.09 2.57
N ASN A 294 -18.69 7.66 1.39
CA ASN A 294 -19.46 7.03 0.33
C ASN A 294 -18.73 5.79 -0.21
N THR A 295 -17.43 5.88 -0.49
CA THR A 295 -16.62 4.71 -0.86
C THR A 295 -16.67 3.62 0.21
N CYS A 296 -16.60 4.00 1.49
CA CYS A 296 -16.75 3.04 2.58
C CYS A 296 -18.13 2.36 2.56
N ALA A 297 -19.20 3.11 2.29
CA ALA A 297 -20.56 2.59 2.21
C ALA A 297 -20.75 1.66 0.99
N GLU A 298 -20.13 1.99 -0.14
CA GLU A 298 -20.11 1.16 -1.35
C GLU A 298 -19.40 -0.17 -1.15
N ILE A 299 -18.29 -0.19 -0.39
CA ILE A 299 -17.57 -1.44 -0.09
C ILE A 299 -18.36 -2.30 0.90
N GLY A 300 -19.03 -1.66 1.87
CA GLY A 300 -19.82 -2.36 2.88
C GLY A 300 -18.97 -3.05 3.97
N PRO A 301 -19.64 -3.74 4.91
CA PRO A 301 -18.96 -4.52 5.96
C PRO A 301 -18.29 -5.78 5.40
N PRO A 302 -17.37 -6.42 6.15
CA PRO A 302 -16.86 -7.72 5.76
C PRO A 302 -18.00 -8.74 5.64
N PRO A 303 -17.97 -9.67 4.67
CA PRO A 303 -18.97 -10.74 4.58
C PRO A 303 -19.12 -11.51 5.89
N THR A 304 -20.34 -11.92 6.22
CA THR A 304 -20.66 -12.60 7.50
C THR A 304 -20.06 -14.01 7.59
N ASN A 305 -19.90 -14.68 6.46
CA ASN A 305 -19.37 -16.05 6.34
C ASN A 305 -17.99 -16.07 5.68
N ILE A 306 -17.09 -15.18 6.10
CA ILE A 306 -15.69 -15.22 5.65
C ILE A 306 -15.05 -16.49 6.23
N ARG A 307 -14.52 -17.34 5.34
CA ARG A 307 -13.63 -18.43 5.75
C ARG A 307 -12.41 -17.83 6.39
N ASP A 308 -11.88 -18.47 7.43
CA ASP A 308 -10.75 -17.91 8.15
C ASP A 308 -9.65 -17.45 7.19
N ASN A 309 -9.16 -18.30 6.29
CA ASN A 309 -8.08 -17.97 5.35
C ASN A 309 -8.28 -16.72 4.47
N ASP A 310 -9.50 -16.18 4.35
CA ASP A 310 -9.81 -15.03 3.49
C ASP A 310 -9.89 -13.70 4.27
N ARG A 311 -9.78 -13.69 5.61
CA ARG A 311 -9.91 -12.47 6.44
C ARG A 311 -8.81 -11.46 6.16
N VAL A 312 -7.56 -11.91 6.06
CA VAL A 312 -6.41 -11.05 5.70
C VAL A 312 -6.56 -10.47 4.30
N VAL A 313 -6.90 -11.29 3.31
CA VAL A 313 -7.09 -10.85 1.91
C VAL A 313 -8.22 -9.83 1.80
N THR A 314 -9.34 -10.06 2.51
CA THR A 314 -10.47 -9.12 2.56
C THR A 314 -10.03 -7.77 3.15
N TRP A 315 -9.24 -7.79 4.22
CA TRP A 315 -8.67 -6.59 4.82
C TRP A 315 -7.74 -5.83 3.86
N GLU A 316 -6.81 -6.53 3.21
CA GLU A 316 -5.83 -5.93 2.30
C GLU A 316 -6.53 -5.24 1.13
N ASN A 317 -7.50 -5.90 0.50
CA ASN A 317 -8.31 -5.33 -0.57
C ASN A 317 -9.08 -4.08 -0.11
N TYR A 318 -9.67 -4.13 1.10
CA TYR A 318 -10.39 -3.01 1.68
C TYR A 318 -9.49 -1.79 1.90
N ILE A 319 -8.36 -1.97 2.58
CA ILE A 319 -7.50 -0.86 2.99
C ILE A 319 -6.75 -0.26 1.80
N LEU A 320 -6.35 -1.07 0.82
CA LEU A 320 -5.71 -0.60 -0.40
C LEU A 320 -6.67 0.25 -1.23
N ARG A 321 -7.93 -0.17 -1.38
CA ARG A 321 -8.95 0.61 -2.07
C ARG A 321 -9.18 1.97 -1.40
N LEU A 322 -9.29 2.00 -0.07
CA LEU A 322 -9.43 3.27 0.67
C LEU A 322 -8.22 4.18 0.54
N ARG A 323 -7.01 3.60 0.58
CA ARG A 323 -5.75 4.32 0.37
C ARG A 323 -5.74 5.00 -1.00
N ASP A 324 -6.14 4.30 -2.05
CA ASP A 324 -6.12 4.82 -3.42
C ASP A 324 -7.13 5.95 -3.64
N VAL A 325 -8.34 5.83 -3.10
CA VAL A 325 -9.33 6.91 -3.14
C VAL A 325 -8.83 8.12 -2.35
N ALA A 326 -8.29 7.91 -1.14
CA ALA A 326 -7.73 8.99 -0.32
C ALA A 326 -6.57 9.71 -1.04
N ARG A 327 -5.68 8.97 -1.70
CA ARG A 327 -4.59 9.52 -2.51
C ARG A 327 -5.09 10.38 -3.66
N THR A 328 -6.07 9.87 -4.40
CA THR A 328 -6.66 10.57 -5.56
C THR A 328 -7.35 11.86 -5.13
N GLU A 329 -8.27 11.77 -4.17
CA GLU A 329 -9.02 12.92 -3.69
C GLU A 329 -8.11 13.96 -3.01
N SER A 330 -7.06 13.51 -2.32
CA SER A 330 -6.07 14.43 -1.73
C SER A 330 -5.30 15.25 -2.75
N THR A 331 -5.04 14.69 -3.92
CA THR A 331 -4.38 15.41 -5.01
C THR A 331 -5.31 16.50 -5.57
N ARG A 332 -6.60 16.19 -5.74
CA ARG A 332 -7.62 17.15 -6.20
C ARG A 332 -7.77 18.31 -5.22
N VAL A 333 -7.89 18.01 -3.92
CA VAL A 333 -7.93 19.03 -2.86
C VAL A 333 -6.63 19.86 -2.89
N GLY A 334 -5.47 19.22 -2.97
CA GLY A 334 -4.17 19.89 -3.06
C GLY A 334 -4.06 20.88 -4.23
N LYS A 335 -4.49 20.47 -5.44
CA LYS A 335 -4.51 21.34 -6.63
C LYS A 335 -5.45 22.53 -6.47
N ARG A 336 -6.65 22.29 -5.92
CA ARG A 336 -7.61 23.37 -5.63
C ARG A 336 -7.02 24.37 -4.63
N LEU A 337 -6.34 23.90 -3.59
CA LEU A 337 -5.66 24.75 -2.61
C LEU A 337 -4.52 25.56 -3.23
N LEU A 338 -3.73 24.95 -4.11
CA LEU A 338 -2.66 25.63 -4.82
C LEU A 338 -3.21 26.74 -5.73
N SER A 339 -4.22 26.44 -6.54
CA SER A 339 -4.89 27.41 -7.42
C SER A 339 -5.50 28.58 -6.64
N LEU A 340 -6.09 28.33 -5.46
CA LEU A 340 -6.60 29.39 -4.59
C LEU A 340 -5.47 30.30 -4.05
N ARG A 341 -4.30 29.73 -3.70
CA ARG A 341 -3.12 30.51 -3.26
C ARG A 341 -2.51 31.32 -4.40
N GLU A 342 -2.42 30.74 -5.59
CA GLU A 342 -2.01 31.45 -6.80
C GLU A 342 -2.97 32.59 -7.09
N SER A 343 -4.29 32.37 -7.01
CA SER A 343 -5.30 33.42 -7.19
C SER A 343 -5.13 34.57 -6.20
N VAL A 344 -4.83 34.29 -4.92
CA VAL A 344 -4.50 35.34 -3.94
C VAL A 344 -3.25 36.12 -4.36
N THR A 345 -2.21 35.42 -4.78
CA THR A 345 -0.93 36.03 -5.19
C THR A 345 -1.12 36.90 -6.44
N THR A 346 -1.85 36.40 -7.44
CA THR A 346 -2.18 37.13 -8.68
C THR A 346 -3.03 38.36 -8.38
N LEU A 347 -4.08 38.24 -7.57
CA LEU A 347 -4.92 39.39 -7.19
C LEU A 347 -4.14 40.45 -6.41
N GLU A 348 -3.20 40.04 -5.54
CA GLU A 348 -2.30 40.97 -4.86
C GLU A 348 -1.35 41.69 -5.81
N GLN A 349 -0.86 41.02 -6.86
CA GLN A 349 -0.04 41.62 -7.91
C GLN A 349 -0.86 42.58 -8.78
N GLU A 350 -2.05 42.18 -9.21
CA GLU A 350 -2.98 43.02 -9.99
C GLU A 350 -3.32 44.31 -9.24
N ILE A 351 -3.65 44.23 -7.95
CA ILE A 351 -3.95 45.41 -7.12
C ILE A 351 -2.72 46.32 -6.98
N LYS A 352 -1.52 45.75 -6.82
CA LYS A 352 -0.26 46.53 -6.75
C LYS A 352 0.10 47.20 -8.08
N ALA A 353 -0.35 46.66 -9.20
CA ALA A 353 -0.05 47.18 -10.54
C ALA A 353 -1.00 48.29 -11.00
N LEU A 354 -2.13 48.52 -10.30
CA LEU A 354 -3.09 49.56 -10.65
C LEU A 354 -2.49 50.97 -10.49
N PHE A 355 -2.64 51.80 -11.51
CA PHE A 355 -2.31 53.23 -11.45
C PHE A 355 -3.55 54.03 -11.01
N LEU A 356 -3.72 54.17 -9.69
CA LEU A 356 -4.89 54.79 -9.07
C LEU A 356 -5.27 56.22 -9.52
N PRO A 357 -4.34 57.07 -10.03
CA PRO A 357 -4.72 58.36 -10.59
C PRO A 357 -5.55 58.26 -11.89
N ASP A 358 -5.56 57.12 -12.58
CA ASP A 358 -6.46 56.86 -13.72
C ASP A 358 -7.87 56.46 -13.22
N PRO A 359 -8.92 57.25 -13.50
CA PRO A 359 -10.29 56.94 -13.08
C PRO A 359 -10.81 55.58 -13.58
N SER A 360 -10.35 55.13 -14.75
CA SER A 360 -10.77 53.86 -15.34
C SER A 360 -10.16 52.64 -14.62
N GLU A 361 -8.97 52.80 -14.04
CA GLU A 361 -8.32 51.78 -13.22
C GLU A 361 -8.80 51.79 -11.78
N ALA A 362 -9.08 52.97 -11.22
CA ALA A 362 -9.65 53.12 -9.88
C ALA A 362 -11.01 52.40 -9.74
N LEU A 363 -11.82 52.36 -10.80
CA LEU A 363 -13.09 51.62 -10.85
C LEU A 363 -12.92 50.09 -10.72
N LYS A 364 -11.75 49.53 -11.04
CA LYS A 364 -11.46 48.09 -10.92
C LYS A 364 -11.18 47.69 -9.47
N LEU A 365 -10.69 48.61 -8.63
CA LEU A 365 -10.20 48.33 -7.28
C LEU A 365 -11.24 47.69 -6.33
N PRO A 366 -12.51 48.15 -6.23
CA PRO A 366 -13.49 47.54 -5.34
C PRO A 366 -13.77 46.08 -5.69
N SER A 367 -13.85 45.77 -7.00
CA SER A 367 -14.09 44.41 -7.49
C SER A 367 -12.92 43.48 -7.18
N LEU A 368 -11.69 43.95 -7.36
CA LEU A 368 -10.46 43.20 -7.09
C LEU A 368 -10.27 42.98 -5.58
N MET A 369 -10.56 43.99 -4.76
CA MET A 369 -10.51 43.87 -3.29
C MET A 369 -11.57 42.89 -2.76
N SER A 370 -12.79 42.89 -3.31
CA SER A 370 -13.83 41.92 -2.95
C SER A 370 -13.43 40.49 -3.34
N ARG A 371 -12.87 40.31 -4.55
CA ARG A 371 -12.33 39.01 -5.02
C ARG A 371 -11.17 38.54 -4.15
N LEU A 372 -10.24 39.44 -3.79
CA LEU A 372 -9.11 39.14 -2.92
C LEU A 372 -9.58 38.77 -1.51
N HIS A 373 -10.57 39.48 -0.95
CA HIS A 373 -11.12 39.16 0.36
C HIS A 373 -11.79 37.78 0.37
N LYS A 374 -12.61 37.47 -0.65
CA LYS A 374 -13.21 36.13 -0.81
C LYS A 374 -12.15 35.05 -0.99
N ALA A 375 -11.15 35.27 -1.85
CA ALA A 375 -10.05 34.34 -2.07
C ALA A 375 -9.21 34.14 -0.80
N ARG A 376 -8.89 35.21 -0.06
CA ARG A 376 -8.18 35.14 1.23
C ARG A 376 -9.03 34.49 2.31
N GLN A 377 -10.35 34.71 2.34
CA GLN A 377 -11.24 34.02 3.29
C GLN A 377 -11.31 32.52 2.96
N GLN A 378 -11.41 32.15 1.68
CA GLN A 378 -11.39 30.76 1.25
C GLN A 378 -10.03 30.11 1.49
N VAL A 379 -8.93 30.79 1.19
CA VAL A 379 -7.58 30.36 1.56
C VAL A 379 -7.49 30.28 3.07
N HIS A 380 -7.95 31.25 3.87
CA HIS A 380 -7.89 31.26 5.33
C HIS A 380 -8.72 30.13 5.95
N THR A 381 -9.92 29.84 5.49
CA THR A 381 -10.68 28.66 5.90
C THR A 381 -9.93 27.39 5.47
N SER A 382 -9.36 27.40 4.27
CA SER A 382 -8.54 26.31 3.73
C SER A 382 -7.07 26.33 4.16
N SER A 383 -6.71 27.22 5.07
CA SER A 383 -5.36 27.49 5.59
C SER A 383 -5.42 27.73 7.09
N ALA A 384 -6.58 27.65 7.72
CA ALA A 384 -6.77 27.06 9.03
C ALA A 384 -6.50 25.54 8.94
N ILE A 385 -6.46 25.01 7.71
CA ILE A 385 -5.77 23.78 7.30
C ILE A 385 -4.22 23.96 7.33
N ARG A 386 -3.66 25.17 7.57
CA ARG A 386 -2.21 25.35 7.85
C ARG A 386 -1.91 24.64 9.17
N THR A 387 -0.83 23.88 9.31
CA THR A 387 0.27 23.58 8.40
C THR A 387 1.01 22.41 9.04
N THR A 388 0.88 21.23 8.45
CA THR A 388 2.10 20.46 8.22
C THR A 388 2.67 21.15 6.97
N ASN A 389 3.49 22.21 7.04
CA ASN A 389 4.67 22.35 7.87
C ASN A 389 5.23 23.79 7.80
N GLN A 390 5.56 24.35 8.97
CA GLN A 390 6.86 25.00 9.23
C GLN A 390 7.41 24.60 10.61
N LYS A 391 6.53 23.93 11.38
CA LYS A 391 6.57 23.54 12.78
C LYS A 391 5.89 22.17 12.99
N THR A 392 5.98 21.24 12.03
CA THR A 392 6.05 19.81 12.43
C THR A 392 7.32 19.59 13.29
N LEU A 393 8.29 20.49 13.07
CA LEU A 393 9.26 21.12 13.97
C LEU A 393 8.80 21.41 15.43
N ASN A 394 7.58 21.08 15.91
CA ASN A 394 7.17 21.09 17.33
C ASN A 394 6.18 19.96 17.73
N VAL A 395 5.93 18.94 16.88
CA VAL A 395 4.88 17.91 17.10
C VAL A 395 5.39 16.55 17.59
N PHE A 396 6.70 16.39 17.79
CA PHE A 396 7.05 15.63 18.98
C PHE A 396 6.70 16.56 20.16
N ARG A 397 5.81 16.16 21.06
CA ARG A 397 6.06 16.40 22.48
C ARG A 397 6.98 15.27 22.89
N PRO A 398 8.29 15.33 22.60
CA PRO A 398 9.14 14.36 23.21
C PRO A 398 9.32 14.77 24.67
N SER A 399 9.77 13.83 25.50
CA SER A 399 10.58 14.21 26.65
C SER A 399 11.58 15.29 26.24
N SER A 400 11.79 16.28 27.12
CA SER A 400 12.67 17.46 26.94
C SER A 400 13.96 17.20 26.14
N TRP A 401 14.49 15.98 26.20
CA TRP A 401 15.64 15.47 25.48
C TRP A 401 15.63 15.59 23.93
N ILE A 402 14.57 15.21 23.20
CA ILE A 402 14.61 15.23 21.71
C ILE A 402 14.57 16.67 21.19
N THR A 403 13.88 17.58 21.87
CA THR A 403 13.85 19.01 21.53
C THR A 403 15.25 19.62 21.63
N THR A 404 16.02 19.26 22.66
CA THR A 404 17.42 19.69 22.81
C THR A 404 18.34 19.08 21.75
N SER A 405 18.04 17.88 21.27
CA SER A 405 18.84 17.22 20.22
C SER A 405 18.60 17.85 18.84
N LEU A 406 17.34 18.13 18.48
CA LEU A 406 16.95 18.71 17.19
C LEU A 406 17.46 20.15 16.99
N THR A 407 17.41 20.97 18.05
CA THR A 407 17.92 22.34 18.03
C THR A 407 19.45 22.40 17.92
N LYS A 408 20.17 21.43 18.49
CA LYS A 408 21.62 21.30 18.35
C LYS A 408 22.07 20.86 16.96
N THR A 409 21.22 20.21 16.16
CA THR A 409 21.60 19.61 14.86
C THR A 409 21.13 20.37 13.62
N GLY A 410 20.45 21.52 13.75
CA GLY A 410 20.06 22.35 12.60
C GLY A 410 19.03 21.72 11.65
N GLY A 411 18.29 20.70 12.09
CA GLY A 411 17.15 20.14 11.36
C GLY A 411 17.46 19.25 10.14
N SER A 412 18.73 19.06 9.74
CA SER A 412 19.07 18.08 8.70
C SER A 412 19.41 16.72 9.32
N HIS A 413 18.59 15.71 9.00
CA HIS A 413 18.76 14.31 9.42
C HIS A 413 19.57 13.47 8.42
N THR A 414 20.09 14.09 7.37
CA THR A 414 20.85 13.35 6.35
C THR A 414 22.15 12.82 6.96
N ILE A 415 22.28 11.49 6.98
CA ILE A 415 23.54 10.83 7.32
C ILE A 415 24.49 11.12 6.15
N SER A 416 25.49 11.98 6.37
CA SER A 416 26.40 12.44 5.32
C SER A 416 27.61 11.53 5.11
N ARG A 417 27.93 10.70 6.10
CA ARG A 417 29.04 9.74 6.06
C ARG A 417 28.79 8.56 7.00
N LEU A 418 29.36 7.40 6.69
CA LEU A 418 29.35 6.22 7.58
C LEU A 418 30.74 5.59 7.66
N ARG A 419 31.03 4.94 8.79
CA ARG A 419 32.27 4.20 9.06
C ARG A 419 32.01 2.70 8.99
N ASP A 420 32.86 1.98 8.27
CA ASP A 420 32.82 0.51 8.19
C ASP A 420 33.46 -0.15 9.43
N ASN A 421 33.39 -1.49 9.50
CA ASN A 421 33.97 -2.28 10.58
C ASN A 421 35.51 -2.28 10.61
N GLN A 422 36.16 -1.84 9.53
CA GLN A 422 37.61 -1.66 9.44
C GLN A 422 38.05 -0.23 9.84
N GLY A 423 37.10 0.62 10.23
CA GLY A 423 37.35 1.99 10.66
C GLY A 423 37.42 3.01 9.52
N ARG A 424 37.19 2.60 8.26
CA ARG A 424 37.23 3.49 7.09
C ARG A 424 35.90 4.23 6.96
N THR A 425 35.96 5.53 6.70
CA THR A 425 34.77 6.37 6.54
C THR A 425 34.51 6.65 5.06
N THR A 426 33.24 6.61 4.65
CA THR A 426 32.80 6.89 3.29
C THR A 426 31.62 7.85 3.28
N THR A 427 31.53 8.67 2.22
CA THR A 427 30.41 9.55 1.89
C THR A 427 29.66 9.05 0.64
N ASP A 428 30.12 7.96 0.03
CA ASP A 428 29.50 7.36 -1.16
C ASP A 428 28.18 6.66 -0.77
N PRO A 429 27.04 7.02 -1.38
CA PRO A 429 25.73 6.49 -1.00
C PRO A 429 25.61 4.96 -1.05
N ASP A 430 26.19 4.30 -2.05
CA ASP A 430 26.08 2.84 -2.19
C ASP A 430 26.95 2.10 -1.18
N SER A 431 28.15 2.62 -0.90
CA SER A 431 28.97 2.14 0.20
C SER A 431 28.31 2.34 1.55
N MET A 432 27.68 3.50 1.78
CA MET A 432 26.91 3.78 2.99
C MET A 432 25.73 2.82 3.18
N ARG A 433 24.99 2.50 2.11
CA ARG A 433 23.91 1.50 2.13
C ARG A 433 24.42 0.12 2.50
N ARG A 434 25.57 -0.31 1.94
CA ARG A 434 26.21 -1.59 2.28
C ARG A 434 26.64 -1.65 3.75
N ILE A 435 27.24 -0.58 4.28
CA ILE A 435 27.62 -0.48 5.70
C ILE A 435 26.38 -0.58 6.59
N ALA A 436 25.31 0.14 6.25
CA ALA A 436 24.05 0.08 7.00
C ALA A 436 23.44 -1.32 6.98
N TYR A 437 23.38 -1.96 5.82
CA TYR A 437 22.89 -3.33 5.69
C TYR A 437 23.71 -4.30 6.54
N ALA A 438 25.04 -4.28 6.42
CA ALA A 438 25.93 -5.17 7.16
C ALA A 438 25.77 -4.99 8.69
N PHE A 439 25.72 -3.74 9.17
CA PHE A 439 25.55 -3.45 10.60
C PHE A 439 24.22 -3.98 11.16
N PHE A 440 23.09 -3.71 10.48
CA PHE A 440 21.79 -4.14 10.97
C PHE A 440 21.53 -5.64 10.76
N ALA A 441 22.08 -6.24 9.70
CA ALA A 441 22.05 -7.68 9.50
C ALA A 441 22.77 -8.41 10.65
N ASP A 442 23.95 -7.92 11.06
CA ASP A 442 24.65 -8.43 12.24
C ASP A 442 23.86 -8.19 13.54
N LEU A 443 23.37 -6.96 13.75
CA LEU A 443 22.62 -6.61 14.97
C LEU A 443 21.38 -7.48 15.21
N TYR A 444 20.67 -7.85 14.13
CA TYR A 444 19.47 -8.66 14.17
C TYR A 444 19.72 -10.17 14.01
N SER A 445 20.99 -10.59 13.86
CA SER A 445 21.33 -12.00 13.78
C SER A 445 21.14 -12.69 15.13
N ILE A 446 20.67 -13.94 15.09
CA ILE A 446 20.56 -14.78 16.28
C ILE A 446 21.99 -15.24 16.64
N PRO A 447 22.50 -14.93 17.83
CA PRO A 447 23.83 -15.39 18.23
C PRO A 447 23.88 -16.92 18.33
N PRO A 448 25.07 -17.53 18.13
CA PRO A 448 25.24 -18.97 18.31
C PRO A 448 24.79 -19.41 19.70
N LYS A 449 24.09 -20.55 19.74
CA LYS A 449 23.58 -21.11 20.99
C LYS A 449 24.72 -21.49 21.92
N HIS A 450 24.75 -20.94 23.13
CA HIS A 450 25.73 -21.33 24.14
C HIS A 450 25.41 -22.74 24.68
N PRO A 451 26.40 -23.60 25.00
CA PRO A 451 26.14 -24.95 25.50
C PRO A 451 25.22 -25.00 26.72
N SER A 452 25.32 -24.02 27.62
CA SER A 452 24.50 -23.91 28.83
C SER A 452 23.14 -23.22 28.62
N GLN A 453 22.83 -22.74 27.41
CA GLN A 453 21.67 -21.89 27.17
C GLN A 453 20.35 -22.58 27.55
N ASP A 454 20.16 -23.84 27.14
CA ASP A 454 18.92 -24.57 27.44
C ASP A 454 18.72 -24.80 28.93
N TRP A 455 19.80 -25.18 29.63
CA TRP A 455 19.76 -25.38 31.08
C TRP A 455 19.44 -24.08 31.81
N CYS A 456 20.09 -22.97 31.44
CA CYS A 456 19.80 -21.64 32.00
C CYS A 456 18.36 -21.23 31.72
N GLN A 457 17.89 -21.44 30.48
CA GLN A 457 16.54 -21.11 30.04
C GLN A 457 15.50 -21.86 30.87
N ALA A 458 15.66 -23.18 31.02
CA ALA A 458 14.79 -24.02 31.82
C ALA A 458 14.77 -23.56 33.29
N ARG A 459 15.94 -23.29 33.87
CA ARG A 459 16.06 -22.85 35.27
C ARG A 459 15.39 -21.50 35.51
N LEU A 460 15.51 -20.54 34.58
CA LEU A 460 14.86 -19.23 34.66
C LEU A 460 13.32 -19.35 34.56
N LEU A 461 12.81 -20.19 33.67
CA LEU A 461 11.36 -20.41 33.52
C LEU A 461 10.77 -21.11 34.75
N GLN A 462 11.49 -22.09 35.31
CA GLN A 462 11.09 -22.78 36.55
C GLN A 462 11.06 -21.82 37.75
N ALA A 463 12.04 -20.91 37.86
CA ALA A 463 12.11 -19.93 38.94
C ALA A 463 11.10 -18.77 38.79
N SER A 464 10.49 -18.61 37.62
CA SER A 464 9.50 -17.55 37.41
C SER A 464 8.21 -17.84 38.16
N HIS A 465 7.81 -16.94 39.05
CA HIS A 465 6.54 -17.00 39.79
C HIS A 465 5.37 -16.31 39.07
N THR A 466 5.63 -15.62 37.95
CA THR A 466 4.58 -14.90 37.21
C THR A 466 3.64 -15.88 36.54
N ARG A 467 2.37 -15.89 36.97
CA ARG A 467 1.28 -16.67 36.36
C ARG A 467 0.05 -15.80 36.21
N PHE A 468 -0.62 -15.88 35.07
CA PHE A 468 -1.88 -15.23 34.82
C PHE A 468 -3.02 -15.99 35.50
N SER A 469 -3.99 -15.25 36.05
CA SER A 469 -5.19 -15.85 36.61
C SER A 469 -6.09 -16.41 35.51
N LEU A 470 -7.05 -17.28 35.84
CA LEU A 470 -8.03 -17.79 34.86
C LEU A 470 -8.81 -16.64 34.19
N ALA A 471 -9.12 -15.57 34.94
CA ALA A 471 -9.78 -14.39 34.39
C ALA A 471 -8.90 -13.65 33.37
N ASP A 472 -7.60 -13.54 33.64
CA ASP A 472 -6.64 -12.93 32.71
C ASP A 472 -6.44 -13.77 31.45
N ILE A 473 -6.39 -15.11 31.59
CA ILE A 473 -6.29 -16.03 30.45
C ILE A 473 -7.52 -15.91 29.57
N ASN A 474 -8.72 -15.90 30.16
CA ASN A 474 -9.97 -15.72 29.41
C ASN A 474 -10.04 -14.35 28.72
N LEU A 475 -9.53 -13.29 29.35
CA LEU A 475 -9.42 -11.96 28.74
C LEU A 475 -8.48 -11.98 27.52
N LEU A 476 -7.32 -12.61 27.65
CA LEU A 476 -6.34 -12.71 26.56
C LEU A 476 -6.86 -13.58 25.41
N ASP A 477 -7.64 -14.62 25.72
CA ASP A 477 -8.17 -15.57 24.74
C ASP A 477 -9.45 -15.09 24.04
N ALA A 478 -10.17 -14.10 24.57
CA ALA A 478 -11.43 -13.63 23.98
C ALA A 478 -11.26 -12.95 22.60
N PRO A 479 -12.27 -12.90 21.73
CA PRO A 479 -12.26 -12.02 20.55
C PRO A 479 -12.18 -10.54 20.94
N PHE A 480 -11.59 -9.70 20.09
CA PHE A 480 -11.56 -8.24 20.30
C PHE A 480 -12.94 -7.62 20.12
N THR A 481 -13.27 -6.63 20.95
CA THR A 481 -14.57 -5.96 20.91
C THR A 481 -14.52 -4.62 20.18
N LYS A 482 -15.70 -4.13 19.77
CA LYS A 482 -15.85 -2.81 19.16
C LYS A 482 -15.48 -1.70 20.15
N GLU A 483 -15.73 -1.92 21.44
CA GLU A 483 -15.43 -1.00 22.52
C GLU A 483 -13.93 -0.86 22.70
N GLU A 484 -13.19 -1.97 22.71
CA GLU A 484 -11.73 -1.99 22.73
C GLU A 484 -11.15 -1.26 21.51
N LEU A 485 -11.68 -1.55 20.32
CA LEU A 485 -11.25 -0.89 19.09
C LEU A 485 -11.49 0.63 19.14
N THR A 486 -12.69 1.03 19.57
CA THR A 486 -13.06 2.45 19.67
C THR A 486 -12.20 3.16 20.70
N SER A 487 -11.94 2.53 21.84
CA SER A 487 -11.04 3.04 22.88
C SER A 487 -9.61 3.19 22.37
N ALA A 488 -9.09 2.18 21.67
CA ALA A 488 -7.75 2.19 21.09
C ALA A 488 -7.56 3.32 20.06
N VAL A 489 -8.56 3.56 19.21
CA VAL A 489 -8.53 4.69 18.24
C VAL A 489 -8.64 6.03 18.96
N ARG A 490 -9.56 6.18 19.93
CA ARG A 490 -9.74 7.43 20.69
C ARG A 490 -8.51 7.81 21.52
N ALA A 491 -7.84 6.83 22.12
CA ALA A 491 -6.62 7.06 22.90
C ALA A 491 -5.39 7.37 22.02
N SER A 492 -5.50 7.22 20.70
CA SER A 492 -4.39 7.44 19.79
C SER A 492 -4.25 8.91 19.41
N ASN A 493 -3.00 9.37 19.24
CA ASN A 493 -2.74 10.73 18.78
C ASN A 493 -3.16 10.88 17.31
N PRO A 494 -4.15 11.74 16.97
CA PRO A 494 -4.62 11.92 15.60
C PRO A 494 -3.52 12.38 14.63
N TYR A 495 -2.49 13.06 15.15
CA TYR A 495 -1.37 13.61 14.38
C TYR A 495 -0.14 12.69 14.34
N SER A 496 -0.24 11.46 14.85
CA SER A 496 0.85 10.48 14.75
C SER A 496 1.22 10.22 13.29
N SER A 497 2.51 10.03 13.03
CA SER A 497 3.00 9.67 11.69
C SER A 497 2.30 8.41 11.16
N PRO A 498 1.84 8.42 9.91
CA PRO A 498 1.29 7.22 9.27
C PRO A 498 2.40 6.19 9.01
N GLY A 499 2.01 4.94 8.82
CA GLY A 499 2.89 3.88 8.31
C GLY A 499 2.97 3.90 6.78
N PRO A 500 3.49 2.82 6.16
CA PRO A 500 3.67 2.72 4.70
C PRO A 500 2.41 2.92 3.84
N THR A 501 1.23 2.64 4.38
CA THR A 501 -0.06 2.96 3.73
C THR A 501 -0.29 4.45 3.56
N GLY A 502 0.34 5.30 4.39
CA GLY A 502 0.15 6.74 4.38
C GLY A 502 -1.13 7.22 5.09
N LEU A 503 -1.93 6.31 5.65
CA LEU A 503 -3.19 6.65 6.32
C LEU A 503 -2.97 6.87 7.83
N GLY A 504 -3.35 8.05 8.33
CA GLY A 504 -3.19 8.45 9.74
C GLY A 504 -4.41 8.13 10.62
N TYR A 505 -4.29 8.39 11.93
CA TYR A 505 -5.38 8.15 12.88
C TYR A 505 -6.61 9.02 12.63
N SER A 506 -6.46 10.26 12.14
CA SER A 506 -7.62 11.09 11.79
C SER A 506 -8.47 10.46 10.67
N PHE A 507 -7.84 9.81 9.69
CA PHE A 507 -8.53 9.05 8.65
C PHE A 507 -9.24 7.83 9.24
N LEU A 508 -8.55 7.06 10.09
CA LEU A 508 -9.15 5.90 10.74
C LEU A 508 -10.33 6.28 11.64
N THR A 509 -10.27 7.42 12.33
CA THR A 509 -11.39 7.95 13.12
C THR A 509 -12.59 8.29 12.24
N LEU A 510 -12.38 8.91 11.08
CA LEU A 510 -13.44 9.22 10.11
C LEU A 510 -14.12 7.94 9.61
N THR A 511 -13.34 6.91 9.27
CA THR A 511 -13.85 5.68 8.68
C THR A 511 -14.17 4.58 9.69
N LEU A 512 -14.00 4.81 11.00
CA LEU A 512 -14.06 3.78 12.04
C LEU A 512 -15.37 2.97 12.02
N LYS A 513 -16.49 3.62 11.69
CA LYS A 513 -17.80 2.95 11.61
C LYS A 513 -17.80 1.80 10.61
N THR A 514 -17.10 1.94 9.49
CA THR A 514 -17.04 0.97 8.38
C THR A 514 -15.75 0.16 8.40
N THR A 515 -14.61 0.79 8.68
CA THR A 515 -13.30 0.14 8.80
C THR A 515 -13.22 -0.75 10.05
N GLY A 516 -13.95 -0.41 11.11
CA GLY A 516 -13.85 -1.12 12.38
C GLY A 516 -14.25 -2.60 12.31
N PRO A 517 -15.40 -2.95 11.71
CA PRO A 517 -15.75 -4.34 11.43
C PRO A 517 -14.67 -5.11 10.64
N HIS A 518 -14.04 -4.48 9.65
CA HIS A 518 -12.93 -5.08 8.90
C HIS A 518 -11.70 -5.33 9.77
N LEU A 519 -11.36 -4.40 10.68
CA LEU A 519 -10.27 -4.56 11.65
C LEU A 519 -10.53 -5.67 12.67
N LEU A 520 -11.77 -5.80 13.15
CA LEU A 520 -12.13 -6.89 14.06
C LEU A 520 -12.06 -8.25 13.34
N SER A 521 -12.52 -8.31 12.08
CA SER A 521 -12.38 -9.51 11.25
C SER A 521 -10.91 -9.87 11.02
N LEU A 522 -10.05 -8.89 10.72
CA LEU A 522 -8.61 -9.09 10.60
C LEU A 522 -8.01 -9.63 11.90
N ALA A 523 -8.33 -9.01 13.04
CA ALA A 523 -7.80 -9.42 14.34
C ALA A 523 -8.22 -10.84 14.71
N GLU A 524 -9.42 -11.28 14.32
CA GLU A 524 -9.86 -12.66 14.48
C GLU A 524 -9.06 -13.63 13.60
N GLY A 525 -8.80 -13.24 12.34
CA GLY A 525 -7.93 -14.04 11.46
C GLY A 525 -6.53 -14.22 12.02
N MET A 526 -5.96 -13.17 12.62
CA MET A 526 -4.67 -13.21 13.30
C MET A 526 -4.71 -14.16 14.52
N ARG A 527 -5.76 -14.10 15.36
CA ARG A 527 -5.95 -15.05 16.48
C ARG A 527 -6.02 -16.51 16.04
N HIS A 528 -6.51 -16.77 14.83
CA HIS A 528 -6.53 -18.09 14.19
C HIS A 528 -5.21 -18.47 13.51
N GLY A 529 -4.19 -17.61 13.54
CA GLY A 529 -2.84 -17.87 13.02
C GLY A 529 -2.65 -17.52 11.54
N GLN A 530 -3.50 -16.68 10.95
CA GLN A 530 -3.25 -16.19 9.61
C GLN A 530 -2.08 -15.21 9.57
N PRO A 531 -1.09 -15.43 8.68
CA PRO A 531 0.01 -14.51 8.54
C PRO A 531 -0.48 -13.22 7.89
N LEU A 532 0.00 -12.09 8.41
CA LEU A 532 -0.15 -10.78 7.79
C LEU A 532 1.23 -10.21 7.49
N ASN A 533 1.46 -9.82 6.24
CA ASN A 533 2.68 -9.12 5.87
C ASN A 533 2.63 -7.68 6.37
N VAL A 534 3.46 -7.34 7.34
CA VAL A 534 3.53 -5.99 7.92
C VAL A 534 4.71 -5.24 7.30
N LEU A 535 4.40 -4.23 6.50
CA LEU A 535 5.40 -3.28 6.02
C LEU A 535 5.77 -2.30 7.15
N LEU A 536 7.06 -1.96 7.23
CA LEU A 536 7.61 -1.04 8.21
C LEU A 536 8.33 0.11 7.51
N GLN A 537 8.11 1.32 8.00
CA GLN A 537 8.92 2.48 7.62
C GLN A 537 9.93 2.79 8.73
N THR A 538 11.21 2.58 8.43
CA THR A 538 12.29 2.76 9.42
C THR A 538 13.03 4.08 9.23
N THR A 539 13.23 4.83 10.30
CA THR A 539 14.06 6.04 10.35
C THR A 539 15.16 5.88 11.40
N LEU A 540 16.38 6.29 11.07
CA LEU A 540 17.52 6.26 12.00
C LEU A 540 17.61 7.58 12.77
N LEU A 541 17.43 7.52 14.09
CA LEU A 541 17.54 8.67 14.99
C LEU A 541 18.90 8.65 15.70
N HIS A 542 19.71 9.69 15.50
CA HIS A 542 20.98 9.84 16.21
C HIS A 542 20.73 10.12 17.70
N LYS A 543 21.43 9.41 18.59
CA LYS A 543 21.34 9.57 20.05
C LYS A 543 22.42 10.51 20.59
N LYS A 544 23.68 10.07 20.53
CA LYS A 544 24.91 10.77 21.00
C LYS A 544 26.14 10.05 20.44
N GLY A 545 27.30 10.70 20.37
CA GLY A 545 28.53 10.11 19.82
C GLY A 545 28.80 10.46 18.35
N ASP A 546 29.79 9.81 17.73
CA ASP A 546 30.15 10.05 16.33
C ASP A 546 28.99 9.71 15.39
N LYS A 547 28.67 10.63 14.46
CA LYS A 547 27.63 10.47 13.44
C LYS A 547 28.03 9.51 12.32
N ALA A 548 29.32 9.19 12.17
CA ALA A 548 29.75 8.16 11.23
C ALA A 548 29.48 6.73 11.74
N ASP A 549 29.22 6.57 13.05
CA ASP A 549 29.05 5.26 13.68
C ASP A 549 27.56 4.92 13.87
N LEU A 550 27.10 3.86 13.22
CA LEU A 550 25.71 3.39 13.27
C LEU A 550 25.29 2.90 14.66
N ALA A 551 26.22 2.52 15.54
CA ALA A 551 25.90 2.14 16.91
C ALA A 551 25.24 3.30 17.69
N ASN A 552 25.55 4.55 17.29
CA ASN A 552 25.01 5.77 17.87
C ASN A 552 23.62 6.16 17.34
N TYR A 553 23.06 5.37 16.42
CA TYR A 553 21.72 5.55 15.88
C TYR A 553 20.73 4.57 16.49
N ARG A 554 19.46 4.98 16.55
CA ARG A 554 18.32 4.16 16.95
C ARG A 554 17.40 3.98 15.75
N PRO A 555 17.19 2.75 15.25
CA PRO A 555 16.14 2.51 14.28
C PRO A 555 14.79 2.68 14.96
N ILE A 556 13.91 3.49 14.36
CA ILE A 556 12.51 3.58 14.74
C ILE A 556 11.69 3.14 13.53
N SER A 557 10.96 2.05 13.72
CA SER A 557 10.12 1.45 12.68
C SER A 557 8.65 1.75 12.98
N VAL A 558 7.95 2.30 12.00
CA VAL A 558 6.52 2.62 12.10
C VAL A 558 5.74 1.69 11.16
N SER A 559 4.83 0.90 11.73
CA SER A 559 3.84 0.11 10.99
C SER A 559 2.57 0.92 10.70
N ASP A 560 1.66 0.36 9.90
CA ASP A 560 0.39 1.00 9.58
C ASP A 560 -0.48 1.29 10.81
N THR A 561 -1.20 2.41 10.73
CA THR A 561 -2.09 2.90 11.80
C THR A 561 -3.10 1.85 12.26
N THR A 562 -3.60 1.06 11.31
CA THR A 562 -4.55 -0.04 11.51
C THR A 562 -3.92 -1.16 12.34
N ILE A 563 -2.71 -1.59 11.99
CA ILE A 563 -1.97 -2.63 12.72
C ILE A 563 -1.59 -2.14 14.11
N ARG A 564 -1.11 -0.90 14.23
CA ARG A 564 -0.85 -0.27 15.54
C ARG A 564 -2.10 -0.23 16.44
N THR A 565 -3.29 -0.16 15.85
CA THR A 565 -4.55 -0.18 16.59
C THR A 565 -4.83 -1.57 17.15
N ILE A 566 -4.66 -2.62 16.35
CA ILE A 566 -4.79 -4.02 16.79
C ILE A 566 -3.75 -4.34 17.87
N THR A 567 -2.48 -4.02 17.63
CA THR A 567 -1.41 -4.26 18.61
C THR A 567 -1.62 -3.46 19.90
N ARG A 568 -2.29 -2.30 19.84
CA ARG A 568 -2.65 -1.52 21.05
C ARG A 568 -3.71 -2.24 21.86
N MET A 569 -4.74 -2.80 21.23
CA MET A 569 -5.74 -3.61 21.94
C MET A 569 -5.09 -4.83 22.60
N ALA A 570 -4.25 -5.55 21.86
CA ALA A 570 -3.50 -6.69 22.41
C ALA A 570 -2.59 -6.29 23.58
N ALA A 571 -1.85 -5.19 23.44
CA ALA A 571 -0.99 -4.67 24.49
C ALA A 571 -1.78 -4.23 25.73
N GLN A 572 -2.97 -3.64 25.57
CA GLN A 572 -3.83 -3.26 26.70
C GLN A 572 -4.29 -4.48 27.50
N ARG A 573 -4.70 -5.56 26.84
CA ARG A 573 -5.05 -6.82 27.53
C ARG A 573 -3.86 -7.41 28.26
N LEU A 574 -2.69 -7.46 27.62
CA LEU A 574 -1.47 -7.95 28.24
C LEU A 574 -1.03 -7.07 29.42
N GLN A 575 -1.20 -5.75 29.34
CA GLN A 575 -0.92 -4.83 30.44
C GLN A 575 -1.83 -5.07 31.65
N THR A 576 -3.10 -5.38 31.43
CA THR A 576 -4.03 -5.76 32.52
C THR A 576 -3.56 -7.05 33.18
N ALA A 577 -3.33 -8.11 32.40
CA ALA A 577 -2.89 -9.41 32.91
C ALA A 577 -1.54 -9.33 33.65
N THR A 578 -0.56 -8.63 33.07
CA THR A 578 0.74 -8.40 33.72
C THR A 578 0.65 -7.45 34.90
N GLY A 579 -0.34 -6.56 34.94
CA GLY A 579 -0.62 -5.67 36.08
C GLY A 579 -1.01 -6.44 37.34
N HIS A 580 -1.73 -7.55 37.17
CA HIS A 580 -2.07 -8.47 38.26
C HIS A 580 -0.92 -9.42 38.62
N ALA A 581 -0.18 -9.90 37.61
CA ALA A 581 0.80 -10.97 37.80
C ALA A 581 2.23 -10.50 38.14
N LEU A 582 2.61 -9.26 37.78
CA LEU A 582 3.96 -8.72 38.04
C LEU A 582 4.02 -7.93 39.35
N PRO A 583 5.11 -8.07 40.12
CA PRO A 583 5.29 -7.36 41.38
C PRO A 583 5.29 -5.85 41.17
N TRP A 584 4.88 -5.10 42.19
CA TRP A 584 4.65 -3.66 42.09
C TRP A 584 5.94 -2.86 41.76
N ASN A 585 7.10 -3.42 42.12
CA ASN A 585 8.42 -2.85 41.81
C ASN A 585 8.80 -2.93 40.31
N GLN A 586 8.02 -3.63 39.49
CA GLN A 586 8.01 -3.44 38.03
C GLN A 586 7.16 -2.21 37.70
N ALA A 587 7.79 -1.03 37.65
CA ALA A 587 7.09 0.24 37.46
C ALA A 587 7.02 0.71 35.99
N ALA A 588 8.03 0.39 35.17
CA ALA A 588 8.08 0.89 33.79
C ALA A 588 6.99 0.27 32.92
N PHE A 589 6.30 1.10 32.13
CA PHE A 589 5.27 0.72 31.17
C PHE A 589 4.01 0.05 31.76
N MET A 590 3.84 0.11 33.09
CA MET A 590 2.66 -0.43 33.77
C MET A 590 1.67 0.70 34.11
N PRO A 591 0.37 0.57 33.76
CA PRO A 591 -0.64 1.55 34.12
C PRO A 591 -0.67 1.84 35.63
N GLY A 592 -0.72 3.12 36.00
CA GLY A 592 -0.78 3.55 37.40
C GLY A 592 0.54 3.46 38.17
N ARG A 593 1.60 2.88 37.61
CA ARG A 593 2.93 2.80 38.25
C ARG A 593 3.88 3.82 37.64
N ARG A 594 4.69 4.48 38.49
CA ARG A 594 5.66 5.50 38.06
C ARG A 594 7.05 5.13 38.54
N THR A 595 8.08 5.41 37.75
CA THR A 595 9.48 5.17 38.14
C THR A 595 9.85 5.90 39.43
N SER A 596 9.22 7.04 39.73
CA SER A 596 9.39 7.77 40.99
C SER A 596 9.00 6.95 42.23
N LEU A 597 8.09 5.97 42.08
CA LEU A 597 7.75 5.07 43.18
C LEU A 597 8.93 4.20 43.58
N ILE A 598 9.77 3.79 42.62
CA ILE A 598 10.98 3.01 42.89
C ILE A 598 11.97 3.83 43.70
N SER A 599 12.14 5.12 43.38
CA SER A 599 12.97 6.03 44.17
C SER A 599 12.45 6.17 45.61
N GLY A 600 11.15 6.31 45.79
CA GLY A 600 10.54 6.36 47.13
C GLY A 600 10.75 5.06 47.92
N THR A 601 10.68 3.92 47.26
CA THR A 601 10.95 2.62 47.91
C THR A 601 12.42 2.43 48.25
N LEU A 602 13.34 2.86 47.39
CA LEU A 602 14.76 2.87 47.73
C LEU A 602 15.01 3.75 48.96
N GLN A 603 14.39 4.93 49.02
CA GLN A 603 14.47 5.79 50.21
C GLN A 603 13.86 5.10 51.45
N GLY A 604 12.69 4.48 51.33
CA GLY A 604 12.08 3.75 52.44
C GLY A 604 12.91 2.56 52.94
N ILE A 605 13.60 1.86 52.04
CA ILE A 605 14.57 0.82 52.40
C ILE A 605 15.74 1.43 53.18
N ILE A 606 16.30 2.53 52.68
CA ILE A 606 17.40 3.26 53.35
C ILE A 606 16.96 3.73 54.74
N ASP A 607 15.78 4.33 54.85
CA ASP A 607 15.24 4.83 56.12
C ASP A 607 15.01 3.68 57.09
N HIS A 608 14.35 2.58 56.66
CA HIS A 608 14.05 1.42 57.49
C HIS A 608 15.30 0.77 58.08
N PHE A 609 16.32 0.48 57.26
CA PHE A 609 17.60 -0.03 57.74
C PHE A 609 18.45 1.03 58.48
N GLY A 610 18.07 2.30 58.37
CA GLY A 610 18.61 3.39 59.17
C GLY A 610 17.97 3.53 60.55
N GLN A 611 16.78 2.97 60.80
CA GLN A 611 16.01 3.12 62.05
C GLN A 611 16.50 2.22 63.20
N ASP A 612 17.13 1.08 62.93
CA ASP A 612 17.69 0.19 63.97
C ASP A 612 18.98 0.74 64.62
N ARG A 613 19.30 2.03 64.42
CA ARG A 613 20.34 2.71 65.20
C ARG A 613 19.74 3.19 66.52
N PRO A 614 20.34 2.88 67.68
CA PRO A 614 19.96 3.54 68.91
C PRO A 614 20.15 5.05 68.72
N HIS A 615 19.10 5.82 68.97
CA HIS A 615 19.18 7.27 69.16
C HIS A 615 20.02 7.56 70.43
N SER A 616 21.32 7.32 70.41
CA SER A 616 22.20 8.02 71.34
C SER A 616 22.60 9.34 70.67
N ILE A 617 22.52 10.42 71.44
CA ILE A 617 22.93 11.79 71.11
C ILE A 617 21.81 12.68 70.52
N LEU A 618 20.75 12.90 71.32
CA LEU A 618 20.11 14.23 71.40
C LEU A 618 19.85 14.67 72.85
N SER A 619 20.61 14.13 73.81
CA SER A 619 20.52 14.58 75.21
C SER A 619 21.85 14.40 75.93
N GLN A 620 22.89 15.14 75.54
CA GLN A 620 23.92 15.56 76.49
C GLN A 620 24.73 16.75 75.95
N PRO A 621 25.11 17.72 76.81
CA PRO A 621 25.90 18.88 76.41
C PRO A 621 27.34 18.47 76.06
N GLN A 622 27.94 19.28 75.20
CA GLN A 622 29.27 19.15 74.62
C GLN A 622 30.39 18.86 75.64
N ASP A 623 31.21 17.85 75.35
CA ASP A 623 32.61 17.82 75.72
C ASP A 623 33.48 17.69 74.46
N LEU A 624 34.28 18.74 74.22
CA LEU A 624 35.00 19.07 72.97
C LEU A 624 36.42 18.47 72.90
N SER A 625 36.62 17.20 73.24
CA SER A 625 38.00 16.63 73.25
C SER A 625 38.21 15.25 72.65
N ASN A 626 37.19 14.54 72.15
CA ASN A 626 37.41 13.31 71.39
C ASN A 626 36.75 13.41 70.01
N GLN A 627 37.59 13.56 68.97
CA GLN A 627 37.20 13.39 67.58
C GLN A 627 36.91 11.91 67.29
N THR A 628 35.79 11.38 67.79
CA THR A 628 35.19 10.18 67.22
C THR A 628 34.54 10.55 65.89
N GLN A 629 35.06 9.97 64.81
CA GLN A 629 34.55 10.15 63.45
C GLN A 629 33.02 9.95 63.43
N PRO A 630 32.24 10.80 62.72
CA PRO A 630 30.82 10.57 62.56
C PRO A 630 30.62 9.20 61.90
N GLU A 631 29.88 8.30 62.56
CA GLU A 631 29.56 6.97 62.04
C GLU A 631 28.96 7.10 60.64
N GLN A 632 29.66 6.55 59.65
CA GLN A 632 29.25 6.68 58.25
C GLN A 632 27.86 6.07 58.02
N PRO A 633 27.04 6.64 57.11
CA PRO A 633 25.74 6.08 56.76
C PRO A 633 25.91 4.63 56.28
N THR A 634 24.89 3.81 56.53
CA THR A 634 24.86 2.40 56.11
C THR A 634 25.15 2.32 54.61
N SER A 635 26.27 1.70 54.25
CA SER A 635 26.72 1.64 52.87
C SER A 635 25.88 0.61 52.12
N PHE A 636 25.00 1.08 51.24
CA PHE A 636 24.29 0.21 50.29
C PHE A 636 24.98 0.25 48.93
N PHE A 637 25.06 -0.91 48.28
CA PHE A 637 25.56 -1.01 46.92
C PHE A 637 24.37 -1.09 45.97
N LEU A 638 24.29 -0.15 45.04
CA LEU A 638 23.30 -0.17 43.98
C LEU A 638 23.93 -0.75 42.70
N LEU A 639 23.51 -1.94 42.30
CA LEU A 639 23.88 -2.53 41.02
C LEU A 639 22.95 -2.01 39.92
N LEU A 640 23.45 -1.10 39.09
CA LEU A 640 22.72 -0.57 37.94
C LEU A 640 23.03 -1.41 36.70
N LEU A 641 22.02 -2.14 36.22
CA LEU A 641 22.10 -2.93 35.00
C LEU A 641 21.32 -2.26 33.87
N ASP A 642 21.90 -2.21 32.68
CA ASP A 642 21.24 -1.77 31.45
C ASP A 642 21.51 -2.78 30.34
N GLN A 643 20.53 -2.95 29.45
CA GLN A 643 20.60 -3.91 28.35
C GLN A 643 21.01 -3.18 27.06
N GLN A 644 22.08 -3.66 26.42
CA GLN A 644 22.52 -3.10 25.15
C GLN A 644 21.47 -3.37 24.07
N LYS A 645 20.91 -2.30 23.47
CA LYS A 645 19.96 -2.38 22.36
C LYS A 645 18.79 -3.35 22.67
N ALA A 646 18.23 -3.22 23.87
CA ALA A 646 17.30 -4.18 24.48
C ALA A 646 16.16 -4.65 23.54
N TYR A 647 15.54 -3.74 22.78
CA TYR A 647 14.43 -4.07 21.87
C TYR A 647 14.90 -4.75 20.57
N ASP A 648 16.10 -4.41 20.09
CA ASP A 648 16.68 -4.97 18.86
C ASP A 648 17.18 -6.41 19.07
N ARG A 649 17.45 -6.81 20.32
CA ARG A 649 18.09 -8.09 20.68
C ARG A 649 17.16 -9.07 21.41
N VAL A 650 15.85 -8.85 21.37
CA VAL A 650 14.89 -9.78 22.01
C VAL A 650 14.80 -11.07 21.20
N GLY A 651 15.26 -12.18 21.77
CA GLY A 651 15.06 -13.50 21.16
C GLY A 651 13.59 -13.90 21.17
N HIS A 652 12.94 -13.96 20.00
CA HIS A 652 11.53 -14.33 19.89
C HIS A 652 11.20 -15.69 20.56
N PRO A 653 12.00 -16.77 20.40
CA PRO A 653 11.72 -18.03 21.10
C PRO A 653 11.69 -17.90 22.62
N TRP A 654 12.54 -17.04 23.20
CA TRP A 654 12.55 -16.77 24.65
C TRP A 654 11.33 -15.97 25.10
N LEU A 655 10.93 -14.96 24.32
CA LEU A 655 9.71 -14.20 24.56
C LEU A 655 8.48 -15.12 24.58
N TRP A 656 8.36 -16.00 23.59
CA TRP A 656 7.27 -16.97 23.53
C TRP A 656 7.29 -17.96 24.69
N ALA A 657 8.46 -18.53 25.02
CA ALA A 657 8.58 -19.43 26.17
C ALA A 657 8.15 -18.75 27.49
N THR A 658 8.50 -17.47 27.67
CA THR A 658 8.13 -16.68 28.86
C THR A 658 6.62 -16.47 28.94
N LEU A 659 5.99 -16.05 27.83
CA LEU A 659 4.54 -15.82 27.79
C LEU A 659 3.75 -17.14 27.95
N THR A 660 4.19 -18.22 27.31
CA THR A 660 3.60 -19.56 27.49
C THR A 660 3.70 -20.01 28.94
N THR A 661 4.86 -19.83 29.59
CA THR A 661 5.06 -20.20 31.00
C THR A 661 4.18 -19.36 31.94
N ALA A 662 3.91 -18.10 31.58
CA ALA A 662 2.97 -17.25 32.32
C ALA A 662 1.50 -17.66 32.14
N GLY A 663 1.18 -18.54 31.19
CA GLY A 663 -0.18 -19.01 30.89
C GLY A 663 -0.86 -18.26 29.75
N CYS A 664 -0.13 -17.53 28.92
CA CYS A 664 -0.71 -16.82 27.77
C CYS A 664 -1.33 -17.82 26.77
N PRO A 665 -2.60 -17.62 26.34
CA PRO A 665 -3.29 -18.58 25.48
C PRO A 665 -2.70 -18.63 24.06
N PRO A 666 -2.74 -19.79 23.38
CA PRO A 666 -2.19 -19.93 22.03
C PRO A 666 -2.80 -18.96 21.00
N SER A 667 -4.07 -18.59 21.15
CA SER A 667 -4.74 -17.64 20.23
C SER A 667 -4.13 -16.24 20.30
N PHE A 668 -3.55 -15.85 21.44
CA PHE A 668 -2.88 -14.57 21.62
C PHE A 668 -1.40 -14.61 21.19
N LEU A 669 -0.77 -15.79 21.27
CA LEU A 669 0.63 -16.01 20.90
C LEU A 669 0.83 -16.12 19.38
N ARG A 670 -0.16 -16.63 18.65
CA ARG A 670 -0.20 -16.62 17.18
C ARG A 670 -0.40 -15.21 16.67
#